data_AF-A0A8J3BJZ4-F1
#
_entry.id   AF-A0A8J3BJZ4-F1
#
_cell.length_a   1.000
_cell.length_b   1.000
_cell.length_c   1.000
_cell.angle_alpha   90.00
_cell.angle_beta   90.00
_cell.angle_gamma   90.00
#
_symmetry.space_group_name_H-M   'P 1'
#
loop_
_entity.id
_entity.type
_entity.pdbx_description
1 polymer ?
#
loop_
_entity_poly.entity_id
_entity_poly.type
_entity_poly.pdbx_seq_one_letter_code
_entity_poly.pdbx_strand_id
1 'polypeptide(L)'
;MKAVKKLVKNLCWVFLAIVTCNCNNEGLTEPIKPVGSNEQISDNSITPQGVVTNTENGYTVDGSLTIATASSGDVVFDNANLDVQFDDDGTLMSVTGTSEIPAPSNYFEFENPVQADVGFFSGKFLNENRDFEIQLVDDSWYFVFAVSVNLELKLGANNDPAAQKPLTIKAPIGGHITFIADYTDPMFFYSLGGDALGGGSSNNAGSGNGSNGNSSSSKLASVSFGASYGSNFKYISSNPVNGKTVSFQANQVTGGTVSFFKVLEATGMYYQNRGFDVNVNFDEPMKSDFGYNYRAGINGKLDFSFDIASFISFGFPIGSGSAAIVAEASTNNGIVAKALINGLVEPDLSWWPSIIPVAPSGNMNAYGFVEQTGNFDIGLSGVFDLETPTGSQSIGGAMRATPEAFTMEGQVTVNDDIWQANATFTKDETKVIATPPVNFTAGISETVSSQIDAAIETTEKAKADLLAANDKYEFELSLRGLRAALPDIIDRANTEITNAVNSAVSAAESQASSIASSNGAAICSTNISSIVNGAVQPYRDTLNRLKNAVNDSNDNEQTRAELESALRYLATLDKINKTVTVNISYGNKAVNNPSPIPDINKCSVWSSSTTRNRTISATILTATQVSQLLEAADNVKYIAEAEGIKFDAQVILDKLPTIEELNNLKDGVDACISELTDGLQASGFTYNNNTKEFSPFIVINGEEKSVKAYNIFSGDELVERARVNTTSCNPEGALQKLINDAKKRH
;
A
#
# COMPACT_ATOMS: atom_id res chain seq x y z
N MET A 1 -35.80 -51.96 19.41
CA MET A 1 -34.71 -50.94 19.34
C MET A 1 -34.79 -49.81 20.38
N LYS A 2 -35.92 -49.59 21.09
CA LYS A 2 -36.00 -48.64 22.23
C LYS A 2 -35.38 -49.15 23.56
N ALA A 3 -34.88 -50.39 23.61
CA ALA A 3 -34.26 -50.98 24.80
C ALA A 3 -32.75 -50.70 24.94
N VAL A 4 -32.05 -50.38 23.84
CA VAL A 4 -30.59 -50.09 23.86
C VAL A 4 -30.32 -48.63 24.31
N LYS A 5 -31.24 -47.70 24.05
CA LYS A 5 -31.14 -46.31 24.56
C LYS A 5 -31.39 -46.18 26.07
N LYS A 6 -31.96 -47.20 26.73
CA LYS A 6 -32.22 -47.20 28.18
C LYS A 6 -31.06 -47.79 28.99
N LEU A 7 -30.16 -48.54 28.36
CA LEU A 7 -28.96 -49.11 29.03
C LEU A 7 -27.76 -48.15 28.96
N VAL A 8 -27.62 -47.37 27.87
CA VAL A 8 -26.50 -46.41 27.71
C VAL A 8 -26.70 -45.15 28.56
N LYS A 9 -27.94 -44.74 28.86
CA LYS A 9 -28.22 -43.63 29.79
C LYS A 9 -28.06 -43.99 31.27
N ASN A 10 -28.11 -45.28 31.62
CA ASN A 10 -27.94 -45.75 33.00
C ASN A 10 -26.48 -46.10 33.37
N LEU A 11 -25.52 -46.04 32.42
CA LEU A 11 -24.09 -46.16 32.73
C LEU A 11 -23.45 -44.80 33.12
N CYS A 12 -24.16 -43.68 32.97
CA CYS A 12 -23.69 -42.34 33.31
C CYS A 12 -23.74 -42.00 34.82
N TRP A 13 -24.08 -42.95 35.70
CA TRP A 13 -24.34 -42.67 37.13
C TRP A 13 -23.58 -43.57 38.12
N VAL A 14 -22.58 -44.37 37.69
CA VAL A 14 -21.93 -45.36 38.57
C VAL A 14 -20.39 -45.32 38.60
N PHE A 15 -19.71 -44.38 37.92
CA PHE A 15 -18.24 -44.31 37.91
C PHE A 15 -17.69 -42.90 38.18
N LEU A 16 -18.15 -42.26 39.25
CA LEU A 16 -17.35 -41.22 39.90
C LEU A 16 -16.27 -41.96 40.72
N ALA A 17 -15.00 -41.80 40.31
CA ALA A 17 -13.78 -42.22 41.03
C ALA A 17 -13.42 -43.72 41.10
N ILE A 18 -12.97 -44.30 39.98
CA ILE A 18 -11.86 -45.29 40.03
C ILE A 18 -10.81 -44.85 39.01
N VAL A 19 -9.82 -44.08 39.47
CA VAL A 19 -8.49 -44.05 38.86
C VAL A 19 -7.50 -44.29 39.98
N THR A 20 -7.12 -45.55 40.13
CA THR A 20 -5.87 -45.96 40.75
C THR A 20 -4.73 -45.32 39.95
N CYS A 21 -4.11 -44.27 40.49
CA CYS A 21 -2.85 -43.77 39.95
C CYS A 21 -1.71 -44.67 40.44
N ASN A 22 -1.17 -45.46 39.52
CA ASN A 22 0.01 -46.27 39.71
C ASN A 22 1.23 -45.34 39.82
N CYS A 23 1.73 -45.12 41.05
CA CYS A 23 2.93 -44.34 41.29
C CYS A 23 4.17 -45.13 40.86
N ASN A 24 4.81 -44.72 39.77
CA ASN A 24 6.24 -44.94 39.56
C ASN A 24 6.90 -43.60 39.24
N ASN A 25 7.85 -43.23 40.11
CA ASN A 25 8.89 -42.19 40.01
C ASN A 25 9.04 -41.53 38.63
N GLU A 26 9.02 -40.19 38.57
CA GLU A 26 10.21 -39.35 38.35
C GLU A 26 9.97 -37.91 38.87
N GLY A 27 10.73 -37.54 39.91
CA GLY A 27 11.25 -36.20 40.25
C GLY A 27 10.40 -34.93 40.13
N LEU A 28 9.68 -34.56 41.20
CA LEU A 28 9.53 -33.17 41.65
C LEU A 28 9.52 -33.15 43.19
N THR A 29 10.70 -33.01 43.79
CA THR A 29 10.88 -32.75 45.23
C THR A 29 10.91 -31.25 45.47
N GLU A 30 9.80 -30.71 45.97
CA GLU A 30 9.71 -29.83 47.16
C GLU A 30 8.25 -29.35 47.32
N PRO A 31 7.58 -29.61 48.46
CA PRO A 31 6.27 -29.01 48.74
C PRO A 31 6.44 -27.50 48.95
N ILE A 32 5.73 -26.72 48.14
CA ILE A 32 5.63 -25.27 48.26
C ILE A 32 5.01 -24.95 49.63
N LYS A 33 5.78 -24.36 50.53
CA LYS A 33 5.28 -23.83 51.80
C LYS A 33 4.52 -22.50 51.55
N PRO A 34 3.31 -22.32 52.07
CA PRO A 34 2.57 -21.07 51.93
C PRO A 34 3.08 -19.97 52.87
N VAL A 35 3.10 -18.73 52.38
CA VAL A 35 3.14 -17.50 53.18
C VAL A 35 1.89 -16.71 52.82
N GLY A 36 0.93 -16.66 53.74
CA GLY A 36 -0.33 -15.92 53.60
C GLY A 36 -1.41 -16.55 54.46
N SER A 37 -2.07 -15.75 55.30
CA SER A 37 -2.90 -16.17 56.44
C SER A 37 -4.12 -17.01 56.05
N ASN A 38 -4.11 -18.30 56.38
CA ASN A 38 -5.28 -19.15 56.57
C ASN A 38 -4.94 -20.10 57.72
N GLU A 39 -5.73 -20.11 58.80
CA GLU A 39 -5.63 -21.19 59.80
C GLU A 39 -6.05 -22.49 59.11
N GLN A 40 -5.09 -23.31 58.71
CA GLN A 40 -5.41 -24.64 58.20
C GLN A 40 -6.05 -25.46 59.32
N ILE A 41 -7.16 -26.15 59.00
CA ILE A 41 -7.85 -27.02 59.95
C ILE A 41 -6.87 -28.15 60.32
N SER A 42 -6.60 -28.32 61.61
CA SER A 42 -5.69 -29.35 62.12
C SER A 42 -6.46 -30.42 62.89
N ASP A 43 -5.87 -31.60 63.09
CA ASP A 43 -6.46 -32.69 63.87
C ASP A 43 -6.97 -32.22 65.25
N ASN A 44 -6.20 -31.36 65.93
CA ASN A 44 -6.58 -30.80 67.24
C ASN A 44 -7.83 -29.90 67.22
N SER A 45 -8.24 -29.42 66.04
CA SER A 45 -9.45 -28.62 65.86
C SER A 45 -10.68 -29.46 65.51
N ILE A 46 -10.53 -30.78 65.37
CA ILE A 46 -11.60 -31.69 64.97
C ILE A 46 -11.96 -32.63 66.12
N THR A 47 -13.25 -32.76 66.42
CA THR A 47 -13.78 -33.66 67.44
C THR A 47 -14.81 -34.60 66.83
N PRO A 48 -14.46 -35.87 66.58
CA PRO A 48 -15.40 -36.87 66.08
C PRO A 48 -16.25 -37.45 67.23
N GLN A 49 -17.52 -37.76 66.94
CA GLN A 49 -18.45 -38.42 67.86
C GLN A 49 -19.19 -39.55 67.13
N GLY A 50 -19.52 -40.63 67.86
CA GLY A 50 -20.14 -41.83 67.28
C GLY A 50 -19.16 -43.00 67.16
N VAL A 51 -19.25 -43.76 66.07
CA VAL A 51 -18.34 -44.87 65.79
C VAL A 51 -17.14 -44.35 65.00
N VAL A 52 -15.98 -44.27 65.64
CA VAL A 52 -14.72 -43.81 65.04
C VAL A 52 -13.79 -45.00 64.80
N THR A 53 -13.30 -45.16 63.57
CA THR A 53 -12.36 -46.22 63.20
C THR A 53 -11.09 -45.62 62.63
N ASN A 54 -9.94 -45.82 63.29
CA ASN A 54 -8.66 -45.29 62.82
C ASN A 54 -8.24 -45.93 61.48
N THR A 55 -7.67 -45.13 60.60
CA THR A 55 -7.04 -45.52 59.34
C THR A 55 -5.54 -45.24 59.40
N GLU A 56 -4.81 -45.48 58.31
CA GLU A 56 -3.35 -45.26 58.27
C GLU A 56 -2.98 -43.77 58.45
N ASN A 57 -3.75 -42.87 57.83
CA ASN A 57 -3.49 -41.43 57.78
C ASN A 57 -4.63 -40.60 58.42
N GLY A 58 -5.49 -41.19 59.25
CA GLY A 58 -6.63 -40.51 59.84
C GLY A 58 -7.66 -41.45 60.46
N TYR A 59 -8.95 -41.24 60.18
CA TYR A 59 -10.03 -42.05 60.71
C TYR A 59 -11.32 -41.93 59.89
N THR A 60 -12.19 -42.93 60.00
CA THR A 60 -13.58 -42.82 59.56
C THR A 60 -14.51 -42.52 60.73
N VAL A 61 -15.58 -41.77 60.49
CA VAL A 61 -16.60 -41.37 61.47
C VAL A 61 -17.99 -41.73 60.97
N ASP A 62 -18.73 -42.53 61.73
CA ASP A 62 -20.17 -42.75 61.59
C ASP A 62 -20.89 -42.18 62.82
N GLY A 63 -21.44 -40.97 62.68
CA GLY A 63 -22.00 -40.17 63.78
C GLY A 63 -21.99 -38.68 63.46
N SER A 64 -21.09 -37.91 64.09
CA SER A 64 -20.90 -36.49 63.79
C SER A 64 -19.43 -36.06 63.87
N LEU A 65 -19.09 -35.02 63.12
CA LEU A 65 -17.75 -34.42 63.11
C LEU A 65 -17.88 -32.93 63.46
N THR A 66 -17.28 -32.50 64.57
CA THR A 66 -17.26 -31.08 64.95
C THR A 66 -15.90 -30.47 64.60
N ILE A 67 -15.89 -29.33 63.91
CA ILE A 67 -14.69 -28.55 63.60
C ILE A 67 -14.77 -27.21 64.33
N ALA A 68 -13.81 -26.95 65.21
CA ALA A 68 -13.71 -25.66 65.89
C ALA A 68 -13.12 -24.62 64.94
N THR A 69 -13.86 -23.56 64.64
CA THR A 69 -13.38 -22.45 63.80
C THR A 69 -13.31 -21.14 64.59
N ALA A 70 -12.33 -20.30 64.26
CA ALA A 70 -12.14 -19.01 64.93
C ALA A 70 -13.23 -17.97 64.62
N SER A 71 -13.95 -18.13 63.51
CA SER A 71 -14.82 -17.10 62.91
C SER A 71 -16.31 -17.42 62.93
N SER A 72 -16.72 -18.70 62.80
CA SER A 72 -18.13 -19.12 62.73
C SER A 72 -18.59 -19.94 63.94
N GLY A 73 -17.69 -20.24 64.88
CA GLY A 73 -17.94 -21.13 66.01
C GLY A 73 -17.70 -22.60 65.64
N ASP A 74 -18.24 -23.51 66.43
CA ASP A 74 -18.14 -24.94 66.17
C ASP A 74 -19.04 -25.32 65.00
N VAL A 75 -18.45 -25.85 63.92
CA VAL A 75 -19.16 -26.36 62.75
C VAL A 75 -19.39 -27.85 62.90
N VAL A 76 -20.65 -28.25 62.95
CA VAL A 76 -21.05 -29.63 63.21
C VAL A 76 -21.59 -30.27 61.94
N PHE A 77 -20.89 -31.28 61.46
CA PHE A 77 -21.35 -32.18 60.41
C PHE A 77 -22.10 -33.33 61.08
N ASP A 78 -23.43 -33.20 61.15
CA ASP A 78 -24.31 -34.20 61.74
C ASP A 78 -24.68 -35.32 60.76
N ASN A 79 -25.11 -36.47 61.29
CA ASN A 79 -25.46 -37.68 60.54
C ASN A 79 -24.40 -38.03 59.48
N ALA A 80 -23.14 -37.92 59.92
CA ALA A 80 -21.95 -38.00 59.11
C ALA A 80 -21.49 -39.45 58.97
N ASN A 81 -21.15 -39.83 57.73
CA ASN A 81 -20.34 -41.00 57.40
C ASN A 81 -19.16 -40.49 56.56
N LEU A 82 -18.04 -40.20 57.23
CA LEU A 82 -16.91 -39.47 56.66
C LEU A 82 -15.61 -40.26 56.80
N ASP A 83 -14.78 -40.23 55.76
CA ASP A 83 -13.35 -40.55 55.81
C ASP A 83 -12.56 -39.24 55.92
N VAL A 84 -11.78 -39.12 57.00
CA VAL A 84 -10.99 -37.94 57.35
C VAL A 84 -9.53 -38.33 57.34
N GLN A 85 -8.72 -37.60 56.58
CA GLN A 85 -7.29 -37.85 56.44
C GLN A 85 -6.49 -36.57 56.69
N PHE A 86 -5.33 -36.73 57.33
CA PHE A 86 -4.38 -35.67 57.65
C PHE A 86 -3.05 -35.92 56.94
N ASP A 87 -2.25 -34.87 56.80
CA ASP A 87 -0.86 -34.99 56.40
C ASP A 87 0.06 -35.30 57.61
N ASP A 88 1.36 -35.41 57.33
CA ASP A 88 2.37 -35.72 58.35
C ASP A 88 2.51 -34.62 59.41
N ASP A 89 2.09 -33.38 59.12
CA ASP A 89 2.16 -32.25 60.07
C ASP A 89 0.87 -32.04 60.88
N GLY A 90 -0.15 -32.88 60.63
CA GLY A 90 -1.43 -32.91 61.33
C GLY A 90 -2.46 -31.94 60.74
N THR A 91 -2.20 -31.39 59.57
CA THR A 91 -3.14 -30.56 58.81
C THR A 91 -4.12 -31.46 58.05
N LEU A 92 -5.39 -31.03 58.01
CA LEU A 92 -6.45 -31.74 57.31
C LEU A 92 -6.16 -31.79 55.81
N MET A 93 -5.98 -33.00 55.30
CA MET A 93 -5.70 -33.26 53.89
C MET A 93 -6.99 -33.51 53.10
N SER A 94 -7.92 -34.30 53.63
CA SER A 94 -9.18 -34.58 52.96
C SER A 94 -10.29 -34.97 53.93
N VAL A 95 -11.52 -34.63 53.55
CA VAL A 95 -12.77 -35.13 54.12
C VAL A 95 -13.61 -35.58 52.95
N THR A 96 -14.06 -36.84 52.95
CA THR A 96 -14.96 -37.36 51.92
C THR A 96 -16.03 -38.24 52.53
N GLY A 97 -17.24 -38.20 51.98
CA GLY A 97 -18.33 -39.05 52.42
C GLY A 97 -19.67 -38.33 52.36
N THR A 98 -20.53 -38.57 53.35
CA THR A 98 -21.86 -37.96 53.44
C THR A 98 -22.08 -37.31 54.78
N SER A 99 -22.76 -36.17 54.81
CA SER A 99 -23.15 -35.49 56.06
C SER A 99 -24.35 -34.59 55.82
N GLU A 100 -25.01 -34.15 56.89
CA GLU A 100 -25.85 -32.96 56.84
C GLU A 100 -24.98 -31.73 56.58
N ILE A 101 -25.47 -30.79 55.76
CA ILE A 101 -24.74 -29.57 55.43
C ILE A 101 -24.82 -28.60 56.63
N PRO A 102 -23.70 -28.24 57.26
CA PRO A 102 -23.70 -27.23 58.31
C PRO A 102 -24.07 -25.85 57.76
N ALA A 103 -24.72 -25.03 58.59
CA ALA A 103 -24.96 -23.63 58.24
C ALA A 103 -23.64 -22.85 58.23
N PRO A 104 -23.29 -22.11 57.16
CA PRO A 104 -22.03 -21.37 57.07
C PRO A 104 -22.02 -20.10 57.93
N SER A 105 -23.18 -19.58 58.34
CA SER A 105 -23.26 -18.41 59.23
C SER A 105 -24.65 -18.29 59.87
N ASN A 106 -24.78 -17.47 60.91
CA ASN A 106 -26.08 -17.16 61.54
C ASN A 106 -27.06 -16.39 60.62
N TYR A 107 -26.59 -15.89 59.48
CA TYR A 107 -27.44 -15.23 58.46
C TYR A 107 -27.95 -16.21 57.41
N PHE A 108 -27.62 -17.49 57.56
CA PHE A 108 -27.92 -18.54 56.61
C PHE A 108 -28.43 -19.77 57.36
N GLU A 109 -29.70 -20.13 57.17
CA GLU A 109 -30.30 -21.28 57.84
C GLU A 109 -30.99 -22.19 56.83
N PHE A 110 -30.75 -23.49 56.90
CA PHE A 110 -31.55 -24.48 56.16
C PHE A 110 -32.85 -24.73 56.94
N GLU A 111 -34.02 -24.66 56.29
CA GLU A 111 -35.30 -24.89 56.97
C GLU A 111 -35.43 -26.33 57.49
N ASN A 112 -34.83 -27.27 56.78
CA ASN A 112 -34.74 -28.68 57.15
C ASN A 112 -33.30 -29.16 56.94
N PRO A 113 -32.77 -30.08 57.78
CA PRO A 113 -31.45 -30.66 57.54
C PRO A 113 -31.36 -31.34 56.17
N VAL A 114 -30.25 -31.10 55.48
CA VAL A 114 -30.03 -31.59 54.11
C VAL A 114 -28.82 -32.48 54.08
N GLN A 115 -29.00 -33.75 53.74
CA GLN A 115 -27.91 -34.69 53.53
C GLN A 115 -27.28 -34.51 52.14
N ALA A 116 -25.95 -34.46 52.07
CA ALA A 116 -25.20 -34.31 50.83
C ALA A 116 -23.89 -35.11 50.85
N ASP A 117 -23.38 -35.42 49.66
CA ASP A 117 -22.01 -35.89 49.52
C ASP A 117 -21.07 -34.69 49.75
N VAL A 118 -20.06 -34.85 50.59
CA VAL A 118 -19.08 -33.80 50.93
C VAL A 118 -17.68 -34.19 50.48
N GLY A 119 -16.93 -33.20 49.99
CA GLY A 119 -15.50 -33.29 49.74
C GLY A 119 -14.77 -32.04 50.24
N PHE A 120 -13.49 -32.16 50.61
CA PHE A 120 -12.64 -31.05 51.01
C PHE A 120 -11.50 -30.86 50.02
N PHE A 121 -11.38 -29.68 49.41
CA PHE A 121 -10.45 -29.43 48.32
C PHE A 121 -9.85 -28.02 48.39
N SER A 122 -8.62 -27.86 47.89
CA SER A 122 -8.03 -26.53 47.70
C SER A 122 -8.71 -25.78 46.54
N GLY A 123 -8.74 -24.45 46.61
CA GLY A 123 -9.26 -23.59 45.54
C GLY A 123 -8.54 -23.85 44.22
N LYS A 124 -7.20 -24.04 44.26
CA LYS A 124 -6.41 -24.41 43.10
C LYS A 124 -6.92 -25.69 42.43
N PHE A 125 -7.13 -26.75 43.21
CA PHE A 125 -7.63 -28.00 42.69
C PHE A 125 -9.01 -27.83 42.04
N LEU A 126 -9.91 -27.09 42.70
CA LEU A 126 -11.25 -26.82 42.18
C LEU A 126 -11.19 -26.02 40.87
N ASN A 127 -10.42 -24.92 40.82
CA ASN A 127 -10.23 -24.08 39.65
C ASN A 127 -9.63 -24.84 38.44
N GLU A 128 -8.76 -25.82 38.68
CA GLU A 128 -8.08 -26.60 37.62
C GLU A 128 -8.90 -27.82 37.12
N ASN A 129 -9.76 -28.39 37.96
CA ASN A 129 -10.41 -29.69 37.69
C ASN A 129 -11.93 -29.61 37.49
N ARG A 130 -12.54 -28.44 37.77
CA ARG A 130 -13.98 -28.21 37.69
C ARG A 130 -14.26 -26.77 37.26
N ASP A 131 -15.29 -26.60 36.42
CA ASP A 131 -15.83 -25.28 36.10
C ASP A 131 -17.09 -25.05 36.94
N PHE A 132 -16.95 -24.19 37.97
CA PHE A 132 -18.05 -23.80 38.87
C PHE A 132 -18.58 -22.40 38.56
N GLU A 133 -18.32 -21.85 37.36
CA GLU A 133 -18.71 -20.49 36.95
C GLU A 133 -17.94 -19.37 37.69
N ILE A 134 -17.30 -19.70 38.83
CA ILE A 134 -16.50 -18.79 39.65
C ILE A 134 -15.04 -19.23 39.75
N GLN A 135 -14.17 -18.28 40.12
CA GLN A 135 -12.80 -18.57 40.56
C GLN A 135 -12.69 -18.38 42.06
N LEU A 136 -12.12 -19.38 42.72
CA LEU A 136 -11.83 -19.38 44.15
C LEU A 136 -10.39 -18.93 44.41
N VAL A 137 -10.08 -18.47 45.62
CA VAL A 137 -8.67 -18.21 46.02
C VAL A 137 -7.91 -19.53 46.08
N ASP A 138 -6.82 -19.62 45.33
CA ASP A 138 -6.08 -20.86 45.08
C ASP A 138 -5.57 -21.53 46.37
N ASP A 139 -5.09 -20.73 47.32
CA ASP A 139 -4.47 -21.18 48.59
C ASP A 139 -5.48 -21.40 49.73
N SER A 140 -6.77 -21.15 49.50
CA SER A 140 -7.84 -21.45 50.47
C SER A 140 -8.41 -22.85 50.25
N TRP A 141 -9.03 -23.41 51.29
CA TRP A 141 -9.62 -24.74 51.24
C TRP A 141 -11.13 -24.68 51.48
N TYR A 142 -11.88 -25.49 50.73
CA TYR A 142 -13.33 -25.40 50.65
C TYR A 142 -13.97 -26.77 50.81
N PHE A 143 -15.09 -26.80 51.53
CA PHE A 143 -16.01 -27.92 51.53
C PHE A 143 -16.94 -27.79 50.33
N VAL A 144 -17.02 -28.84 49.53
CA VAL A 144 -17.89 -28.93 48.36
C VAL A 144 -18.93 -30.00 48.61
N PHE A 145 -20.20 -29.60 48.59
CA PHE A 145 -21.35 -30.44 48.82
C PHE A 145 -22.13 -30.64 47.52
N ALA A 146 -22.44 -31.89 47.18
CA ALA A 146 -23.33 -32.23 46.07
C ALA A 146 -24.73 -32.54 46.60
N VAL A 147 -25.67 -31.62 46.38
CA VAL A 147 -27.02 -31.70 46.92
C VAL A 147 -28.01 -32.19 45.87
N SER A 148 -28.61 -33.35 46.10
CA SER A 148 -29.55 -33.98 45.15
C SER A 148 -31.03 -33.61 45.38
N VAL A 149 -31.31 -32.76 46.38
CA VAL A 149 -32.67 -32.34 46.78
C VAL A 149 -32.83 -30.82 46.68
N ASN A 150 -34.08 -30.34 46.72
CA ASN A 150 -34.34 -28.91 46.80
C ASN A 150 -33.82 -28.35 48.13
N LEU A 151 -33.29 -27.14 48.08
CA LEU A 151 -32.85 -26.41 49.27
C LEU A 151 -33.91 -25.39 49.66
N GLU A 152 -34.35 -25.46 50.90
CA GLU A 152 -35.21 -24.45 51.53
C GLU A 152 -34.35 -23.69 52.54
N LEU A 153 -34.17 -22.39 52.31
CA LEU A 153 -33.21 -21.54 53.00
C LEU A 153 -33.92 -20.35 53.62
N LYS A 154 -33.43 -19.88 54.76
CA LYS A 154 -33.73 -18.57 55.31
C LYS A 154 -32.46 -17.74 55.30
N LEU A 155 -32.50 -16.64 54.55
CA LEU A 155 -31.38 -15.70 54.45
C LEU A 155 -31.69 -14.44 55.25
N GLY A 156 -30.75 -13.97 56.07
CA GLY A 156 -30.86 -12.71 56.80
C GLY A 156 -30.99 -11.51 55.85
N ALA A 157 -31.86 -10.55 56.20
CA ALA A 157 -32.26 -9.44 55.36
C ALA A 157 -31.94 -8.08 55.95
N ASN A 158 -31.33 -7.21 55.15
CA ASN A 158 -30.78 -5.91 55.59
C ASN A 158 -29.72 -6.10 56.69
N ASN A 159 -29.50 -5.05 57.48
CA ASN A 159 -28.61 -5.05 58.66
C ASN A 159 -29.25 -5.70 59.91
N ASP A 160 -30.41 -6.36 59.78
CA ASP A 160 -31.10 -7.02 60.89
C ASP A 160 -31.03 -8.55 60.75
N PRO A 161 -30.20 -9.24 61.54
CA PRO A 161 -30.07 -10.70 61.50
C PRO A 161 -31.39 -11.44 61.80
N ALA A 162 -32.34 -10.81 62.50
CA ALA A 162 -33.63 -11.40 62.84
C ALA A 162 -34.66 -11.29 61.71
N ALA A 163 -34.44 -10.40 60.75
CA ALA A 163 -35.29 -10.29 59.57
C ALA A 163 -34.84 -11.33 58.54
N GLN A 164 -35.53 -12.46 58.41
CA GLN A 164 -35.17 -13.51 57.44
C GLN A 164 -36.11 -13.50 56.22
N LYS A 165 -35.57 -13.91 55.07
CA LYS A 165 -36.31 -14.09 53.82
C LYS A 165 -36.20 -15.56 53.37
N PRO A 166 -37.33 -16.27 53.20
CA PRO A 166 -37.31 -17.63 52.70
C PRO A 166 -36.93 -17.67 51.22
N LEU A 167 -36.11 -18.64 50.85
CA LEU A 167 -35.63 -18.89 49.50
C LEU A 167 -35.67 -20.40 49.22
N THR A 168 -36.33 -20.79 48.13
CA THR A 168 -36.36 -22.19 47.69
C THR A 168 -35.57 -22.35 46.40
N ILE A 169 -34.49 -23.12 46.45
CA ILE A 169 -33.67 -23.47 45.29
C ILE A 169 -34.02 -24.88 44.85
N LYS A 170 -34.38 -25.05 43.57
CA LYS A 170 -34.75 -26.35 43.02
C LYS A 170 -33.54 -27.08 42.45
N ALA A 171 -33.41 -28.36 42.75
CA ALA A 171 -32.36 -29.18 42.14
C ALA A 171 -32.63 -29.41 40.64
N PRO A 172 -31.60 -29.35 39.78
CA PRO A 172 -31.75 -29.59 38.34
C PRO A 172 -32.15 -31.06 38.05
N ILE A 173 -32.96 -31.28 37.00
CA ILE A 173 -33.47 -32.60 36.63
C ILE A 173 -32.29 -33.51 36.21
N GLY A 174 -31.98 -34.51 37.03
CA GLY A 174 -30.89 -35.46 36.75
C GLY A 174 -29.48 -34.93 37.08
N GLY A 175 -29.38 -33.88 37.89
CA GLY A 175 -28.12 -33.33 38.42
C GLY A 175 -28.20 -33.05 39.92
N HIS A 176 -27.23 -32.31 40.45
CA HIS A 176 -27.20 -31.84 41.84
C HIS A 176 -26.95 -30.33 41.87
N ILE A 177 -27.33 -29.68 42.97
CA ILE A 177 -26.88 -28.32 43.29
C ILE A 177 -25.47 -28.47 43.89
N THR A 178 -24.50 -27.70 43.39
CA THR A 178 -23.19 -27.61 44.04
C THR A 178 -23.25 -26.50 45.07
N PHE A 179 -22.99 -26.84 46.32
CA PHE A 179 -22.81 -25.89 47.42
C PHE A 179 -21.35 -25.90 47.85
N ILE A 180 -20.69 -24.75 47.81
CA ILE A 180 -19.30 -24.59 48.25
C ILE A 180 -19.32 -23.73 49.50
N ALA A 181 -18.61 -24.16 50.55
CA ALA A 181 -18.48 -23.40 51.78
C ALA A 181 -17.02 -23.35 52.25
N ASP A 182 -16.63 -22.21 52.78
CA ASP A 182 -15.49 -22.08 53.68
C ASP A 182 -16.06 -21.66 55.05
N TYR A 183 -15.71 -22.42 56.09
CA TYR A 183 -16.18 -22.20 57.44
C TYR A 183 -15.17 -21.43 58.29
N THR A 184 -13.93 -21.31 57.82
CA THR A 184 -12.86 -20.53 58.45
C THR A 184 -12.95 -19.05 58.08
N ASP A 185 -13.50 -18.75 56.92
CA ASP A 185 -14.09 -17.46 56.54
C ASP A 185 -15.53 -17.72 56.08
N PRO A 186 -16.58 -17.28 56.80
CA PRO A 186 -17.98 -17.66 56.55
C PRO A 186 -18.42 -17.28 55.12
N MET A 187 -18.13 -18.18 54.19
CA MET A 187 -18.26 -18.01 52.77
C MET A 187 -19.09 -19.17 52.24
N PHE A 188 -19.97 -18.84 51.31
CA PHE A 188 -20.79 -19.83 50.66
C PHE A 188 -21.05 -19.47 49.20
N PHE A 189 -21.22 -20.47 48.35
CA PHE A 189 -21.62 -20.30 46.96
C PHE A 189 -22.54 -21.44 46.52
N TYR A 190 -23.63 -21.06 45.86
CA TYR A 190 -24.56 -21.95 45.20
C TYR A 190 -24.37 -21.85 43.70
N SER A 191 -24.05 -22.98 43.05
CA SER A 191 -24.11 -23.10 41.60
C SER A 191 -25.32 -23.92 41.18
N LEU A 192 -26.07 -23.36 40.24
CA LEU A 192 -27.14 -24.06 39.52
C LEU A 192 -26.63 -24.73 38.23
N GLY A 193 -25.35 -24.54 37.90
CA GLY A 193 -24.72 -24.95 36.65
C GLY A 193 -25.01 -24.00 35.49
N GLY A 194 -24.12 -24.01 34.48
CA GLY A 194 -24.02 -22.98 33.43
C GLY A 194 -25.26 -22.68 32.58
N ASP A 195 -26.28 -23.55 32.60
CA ASP A 195 -27.55 -23.34 31.89
C ASP A 195 -28.47 -22.33 32.59
N ALA A 196 -28.19 -22.00 33.87
CA ALA A 196 -28.92 -20.99 34.64
C ALA A 196 -28.46 -19.55 34.36
N LEU A 197 -27.40 -19.37 33.56
CA LEU A 197 -26.78 -18.06 33.29
C LEU A 197 -27.42 -17.31 32.10
N GLY A 198 -28.49 -17.82 31.47
CA GLY A 198 -29.05 -17.17 30.28
C GLY A 198 -30.36 -17.74 29.69
N GLY A 199 -31.24 -18.32 30.51
CA GLY A 199 -32.43 -19.06 30.04
C GLY A 199 -33.79 -18.45 30.42
N GLY A 200 -33.93 -17.13 30.48
CA GLY A 200 -35.20 -16.46 30.80
C GLY A 200 -35.75 -15.68 29.61
N SER A 201 -36.29 -16.35 28.59
CA SER A 201 -37.14 -15.68 27.61
C SER A 201 -38.42 -15.23 28.30
N SER A 202 -38.40 -14.03 28.88
CA SER A 202 -39.60 -13.24 29.11
C SER A 202 -40.06 -12.67 27.78
N ASN A 203 -40.57 -13.54 26.91
CA ASN A 203 -41.47 -13.11 25.86
C ASN A 203 -42.81 -12.74 26.51
N ASN A 204 -42.86 -11.54 27.08
CA ASN A 204 -44.10 -10.80 27.22
C ASN A 204 -43.82 -9.30 27.18
N ALA A 205 -43.49 -8.82 25.99
CA ALA A 205 -43.79 -7.44 25.60
C ALA A 205 -45.31 -7.29 25.51
N GLY A 206 -45.96 -7.22 26.66
CA GLY A 206 -47.35 -6.87 26.83
C GLY A 206 -47.42 -5.56 27.59
N SER A 207 -47.70 -4.46 26.87
CA SER A 207 -48.22 -3.23 27.46
C SER A 207 -49.42 -3.59 28.35
N GLY A 208 -49.22 -3.57 29.67
CA GLY A 208 -50.20 -4.03 30.65
C GLY A 208 -50.09 -3.25 31.94
N ASN A 209 -50.97 -2.28 32.09
CA ASN A 209 -51.16 -1.39 33.22
C ASN A 209 -51.42 -2.17 34.54
N GLY A 210 -50.80 -1.72 35.63
CA GLY A 210 -51.21 -1.90 37.03
C GLY A 210 -51.66 -3.29 37.51
N SER A 211 -50.81 -3.98 38.28
CA SER A 211 -51.27 -4.75 39.44
C SER A 211 -50.16 -5.00 40.45
N ASN A 212 -50.42 -4.55 41.66
CA ASN A 212 -49.65 -4.75 42.88
C ASN A 212 -49.80 -6.23 43.30
N GLY A 213 -49.00 -7.12 42.70
CA GLY A 213 -49.05 -8.57 42.92
C GLY A 213 -47.86 -9.05 43.76
N ASN A 214 -48.13 -9.33 45.03
CA ASN A 214 -47.19 -9.89 46.01
C ASN A 214 -46.88 -11.38 45.70
N SER A 215 -46.06 -11.66 44.68
CA SER A 215 -45.46 -12.99 44.46
C SER A 215 -43.96 -12.90 44.64
N SER A 216 -43.52 -12.97 45.90
CA SER A 216 -42.13 -12.88 46.33
C SER A 216 -41.33 -14.16 46.07
N SER A 217 -41.29 -14.67 44.84
CA SER A 217 -40.21 -15.57 44.43
C SER A 217 -38.99 -14.71 44.14
N SER A 218 -38.00 -14.72 45.04
CA SER A 218 -36.81 -13.89 44.88
C SER A 218 -36.02 -14.32 43.63
N LYS A 219 -35.56 -13.37 42.80
CA LYS A 219 -34.74 -13.62 41.60
C LYS A 219 -33.45 -14.41 41.89
N LEU A 220 -32.97 -14.41 43.14
CA LEU A 220 -31.86 -15.25 43.60
C LEU A 220 -32.12 -16.76 43.48
N ALA A 221 -33.39 -17.20 43.54
CA ALA A 221 -33.73 -18.62 43.48
C ALA A 221 -33.46 -19.26 42.10
N SER A 222 -33.27 -18.43 41.07
CA SER A 222 -33.11 -18.84 39.68
C SER A 222 -31.71 -18.58 39.11
N VAL A 223 -30.76 -18.13 39.92
CA VAL A 223 -29.38 -17.82 39.50
C VAL A 223 -28.37 -18.39 40.50
N SER A 224 -27.13 -18.61 40.06
CA SER A 224 -26.01 -18.91 40.96
C SER A 224 -25.64 -17.68 41.78
N PHE A 225 -25.32 -17.82 43.07
CA PHE A 225 -24.94 -16.70 43.93
C PHE A 225 -24.10 -17.14 45.13
N GLY A 226 -23.33 -16.21 45.69
CA GLY A 226 -22.51 -16.48 46.88
C GLY A 226 -22.06 -15.22 47.60
N ALA A 227 -21.63 -15.43 48.85
CA ALA A 227 -21.14 -14.39 49.75
C ALA A 227 -19.87 -14.86 50.47
N SER A 228 -18.98 -13.93 50.83
CA SER A 228 -17.75 -14.17 51.58
C SER A 228 -17.41 -12.94 52.42
N TYR A 229 -17.05 -13.15 53.69
CA TYR A 229 -16.62 -12.06 54.56
C TYR A 229 -15.15 -11.69 54.33
N GLY A 230 -14.29 -12.66 54.04
CA GLY A 230 -12.85 -12.54 53.75
C GLY A 230 -12.50 -12.37 52.27
N SER A 231 -13.50 -12.15 51.42
CA SER A 231 -13.35 -11.88 49.99
C SER A 231 -12.73 -13.05 49.18
N ASN A 232 -13.15 -14.29 49.47
CA ASN A 232 -12.65 -15.52 48.85
C ASN A 232 -13.10 -15.76 47.39
N PHE A 233 -13.90 -14.87 46.80
CA PHE A 233 -14.16 -14.90 45.35
C PHE A 233 -13.13 -14.09 44.58
N LYS A 234 -12.65 -14.59 43.45
CA LYS A 234 -11.65 -13.89 42.62
C LYS A 234 -12.28 -13.48 41.29
N TYR A 235 -12.20 -12.19 40.98
CA TYR A 235 -12.44 -11.69 39.63
C TYR A 235 -11.11 -11.48 38.91
N ILE A 236 -11.03 -11.95 37.67
CA ILE A 236 -9.95 -11.67 36.74
C ILE A 236 -10.59 -11.38 35.39
N SER A 237 -10.35 -10.20 34.80
CA SER A 237 -10.85 -9.87 33.48
C SER A 237 -10.36 -10.89 32.45
N SER A 238 -11.27 -11.52 31.71
CA SER A 238 -10.93 -12.49 30.66
C SER A 238 -10.13 -11.86 29.52
N ASN A 239 -10.36 -10.57 29.24
CA ASN A 239 -9.61 -9.78 28.27
C ASN A 239 -8.93 -8.59 28.97
N PRO A 240 -7.59 -8.42 28.86
CA PRO A 240 -6.89 -7.33 29.55
C PRO A 240 -7.29 -5.97 28.95
N VAL A 241 -7.66 -5.01 29.79
CA VAL A 241 -7.99 -3.65 29.33
C VAL A 241 -6.70 -2.84 29.23
N ASN A 242 -6.38 -2.29 28.05
CA ASN A 242 -5.13 -1.55 27.80
C ASN A 242 -3.86 -2.34 28.21
N GLY A 243 -3.84 -3.65 27.95
CA GLY A 243 -2.73 -4.53 28.31
C GLY A 243 -2.60 -4.82 29.82
N LYS A 244 -3.54 -4.35 30.65
CA LYS A 244 -3.58 -4.61 32.09
C LYS A 244 -4.80 -5.48 32.42
N THR A 245 -4.54 -6.61 33.06
CA THR A 245 -5.59 -7.43 33.65
C THR A 245 -6.12 -6.73 34.89
N VAL A 246 -7.44 -6.53 34.95
CA VAL A 246 -8.10 -6.06 36.17
C VAL A 246 -8.44 -7.30 37.00
N SER A 247 -7.89 -7.37 38.21
CA SER A 247 -8.21 -8.43 39.16
C SER A 247 -8.47 -7.87 40.54
N PHE A 248 -9.39 -8.50 41.26
CA PHE A 248 -9.69 -8.18 42.66
C PHE A 248 -10.40 -9.35 43.34
N GLN A 249 -10.35 -9.35 44.66
CA GLN A 249 -11.11 -10.24 45.52
C GLN A 249 -12.50 -9.62 45.82
N ALA A 250 -13.53 -10.44 45.78
CA ALA A 250 -14.94 -10.05 45.87
C ALA A 250 -15.61 -10.71 47.07
N ASN A 251 -16.54 -9.98 47.69
CA ASN A 251 -17.33 -10.42 48.84
C ASN A 251 -18.67 -11.00 48.42
N GLN A 252 -19.11 -10.74 47.19
CA GLN A 252 -20.33 -11.28 46.63
C GLN A 252 -20.13 -11.62 45.16
N VAL A 253 -20.77 -12.72 44.75
CA VAL A 253 -20.93 -13.12 43.36
C VAL A 253 -22.40 -13.40 43.07
N THR A 254 -22.87 -13.04 41.88
CA THR A 254 -24.25 -13.34 41.46
C THR A 254 -24.30 -13.49 39.95
N GLY A 255 -24.89 -14.57 39.46
CA GLY A 255 -25.18 -14.78 38.06
C GLY A 255 -26.36 -13.95 37.57
N GLY A 256 -26.30 -13.52 36.32
CA GLY A 256 -27.42 -12.86 35.66
C GLY A 256 -26.97 -11.77 34.70
N THR A 257 -27.93 -10.90 34.37
CA THR A 257 -27.74 -9.76 33.48
C THR A 257 -27.71 -8.46 34.28
N VAL A 258 -26.67 -7.66 34.09
CA VAL A 258 -26.42 -6.42 34.83
C VAL A 258 -26.30 -5.25 33.85
N SER A 259 -27.08 -4.19 34.08
CA SER A 259 -26.94 -2.94 33.34
C SER A 259 -25.99 -1.97 34.06
N PHE A 260 -24.94 -1.55 33.36
CA PHE A 260 -24.01 -0.50 33.73
C PHE A 260 -24.41 0.81 33.05
N PHE A 261 -24.92 1.74 33.88
CA PHE A 261 -25.23 3.11 33.48
C PHE A 261 -26.17 3.24 32.26
N LYS A 262 -26.97 2.20 31.95
CA LYS A 262 -27.87 2.09 30.80
C LYS A 262 -27.21 2.09 29.41
N VAL A 263 -25.88 2.08 29.34
CA VAL A 263 -25.12 2.07 28.08
C VAL A 263 -24.55 0.67 27.79
N LEU A 264 -24.36 -0.14 28.83
CA LEU A 264 -23.77 -1.46 28.72
C LEU A 264 -24.61 -2.43 29.55
N GLU A 265 -25.02 -3.53 28.94
CA GLU A 265 -25.62 -4.68 29.60
C GLU A 265 -24.63 -5.84 29.55
N ALA A 266 -24.48 -6.59 30.64
CA ALA A 266 -23.52 -7.67 30.72
C ALA A 266 -24.17 -8.90 31.33
N THR A 267 -23.99 -10.06 30.71
CA THR A 267 -24.52 -11.33 31.18
C THR A 267 -23.40 -12.28 31.56
N GLY A 268 -23.42 -12.79 32.79
CA GLY A 268 -22.40 -13.66 33.36
C GLY A 268 -22.41 -13.65 34.90
N MET A 269 -21.30 -14.06 35.52
CA MET A 269 -21.12 -13.92 36.97
C MET A 269 -20.61 -12.52 37.30
N TYR A 270 -21.43 -11.77 38.05
CA TYR A 270 -21.11 -10.44 38.55
C TYR A 270 -20.43 -10.52 39.92
N TYR A 271 -19.22 -9.99 40.03
CA TYR A 271 -18.37 -9.95 41.22
C TYR A 271 -18.38 -8.55 41.80
N GLN A 272 -18.50 -8.41 43.12
CA GLN A 272 -18.38 -7.12 43.80
C GLN A 272 -17.68 -7.25 45.16
N ASN A 273 -16.86 -6.26 45.52
CA ASN A 273 -16.19 -6.19 46.81
C ASN A 273 -17.03 -5.52 47.92
N ARG A 274 -18.35 -5.57 47.77
CA ARG A 274 -19.31 -5.08 48.76
C ARG A 274 -19.87 -6.24 49.56
N GLY A 275 -20.12 -6.02 50.85
CA GLY A 275 -20.79 -7.00 51.72
C GLY A 275 -22.14 -7.44 51.16
N PHE A 276 -22.53 -8.67 51.48
CA PHE A 276 -23.72 -9.32 50.95
C PHE A 276 -25.02 -8.64 51.38
N ASP A 277 -25.96 -8.48 50.44
CA ASP A 277 -27.29 -7.94 50.68
C ASP A 277 -28.36 -8.79 49.94
N VAL A 278 -29.27 -9.40 50.69
CA VAL A 278 -30.35 -10.25 50.11
C VAL A 278 -31.46 -9.44 49.42
N ASN A 279 -31.47 -8.13 49.60
CA ASN A 279 -32.34 -7.19 48.91
C ASN A 279 -31.64 -6.52 47.73
N VAL A 280 -30.50 -7.09 47.27
CA VAL A 280 -29.84 -6.66 46.02
C VAL A 280 -30.88 -6.57 44.90
N ASN A 281 -31.00 -5.36 44.36
CA ASN A 281 -31.83 -5.10 43.21
C ASN A 281 -31.11 -5.63 41.96
N PHE A 282 -31.46 -6.84 41.51
CA PHE A 282 -30.85 -7.46 40.33
C PHE A 282 -31.11 -6.71 39.03
N ASP A 283 -32.15 -5.87 38.97
CA ASP A 283 -32.42 -5.06 37.79
C ASP A 283 -31.46 -3.88 37.69
N GLU A 284 -30.99 -3.36 38.84
CA GLU A 284 -30.09 -2.22 38.93
C GLU A 284 -29.13 -2.38 40.13
N PRO A 285 -28.21 -3.36 40.10
CA PRO A 285 -27.28 -3.62 41.22
C PRO A 285 -26.36 -2.41 41.48
N MET A 286 -26.28 -1.51 40.50
CA MET A 286 -25.53 -0.26 40.48
C MET A 286 -26.26 0.95 41.09
N LYS A 287 -27.52 0.84 41.55
CA LYS A 287 -28.28 1.99 42.10
C LYS A 287 -27.84 2.47 43.49
N SER A 288 -26.80 1.88 44.04
CA SER A 288 -26.26 2.24 45.35
C SER A 288 -25.14 3.27 45.23
N ASP A 289 -25.05 4.21 46.17
CA ASP A 289 -23.94 5.16 46.24
C ASP A 289 -22.59 4.41 46.29
N PHE A 290 -21.75 4.58 45.27
CA PHE A 290 -20.43 3.97 45.21
C PHE A 290 -19.49 4.68 46.19
N GLY A 291 -18.89 3.92 47.11
CA GLY A 291 -17.83 4.40 47.99
C GLY A 291 -16.45 4.36 47.34
N TYR A 292 -15.49 5.03 47.97
CA TYR A 292 -14.07 4.92 47.61
C TYR A 292 -13.62 3.45 47.69
N ASN A 293 -12.83 2.98 46.70
CA ASN A 293 -12.41 1.59 46.53
C ASN A 293 -13.50 0.58 46.14
N TYR A 294 -14.68 1.02 45.69
CA TYR A 294 -15.64 0.10 45.10
C TYR A 294 -15.06 -0.56 43.84
N ARG A 295 -15.15 -1.90 43.78
CA ARG A 295 -14.73 -2.73 42.65
C ARG A 295 -15.83 -3.70 42.31
N ALA A 296 -16.15 -3.75 41.03
CA ALA A 296 -17.04 -4.77 40.48
C ALA A 296 -16.56 -5.24 39.11
N GLY A 297 -17.00 -6.42 38.69
CA GLY A 297 -16.49 -7.03 37.47
C GLY A 297 -17.39 -8.15 36.99
N ILE A 298 -17.43 -8.34 35.68
CA ILE A 298 -18.17 -9.42 35.04
C ILE A 298 -17.42 -9.87 33.79
N ASN A 299 -17.43 -11.18 33.56
CA ASN A 299 -16.96 -11.80 32.33
C ASN A 299 -18.15 -12.50 31.68
N GLY A 300 -18.25 -12.42 30.36
CA GLY A 300 -19.30 -13.09 29.61
C GLY A 300 -19.70 -12.33 28.37
N LYS A 301 -21.00 -12.34 28.06
CA LYS A 301 -21.56 -11.59 26.93
C LYS A 301 -21.80 -10.15 27.36
N LEU A 302 -21.37 -9.20 26.55
CA LEU A 302 -21.68 -7.79 26.75
C LEU A 302 -22.56 -7.31 25.61
N ASP A 303 -23.54 -6.47 25.88
CA ASP A 303 -24.36 -5.81 24.88
C ASP A 303 -24.26 -4.31 25.13
N PHE A 304 -23.86 -3.58 24.10
CA PHE A 304 -23.78 -2.13 24.19
C PHE A 304 -25.05 -1.51 23.63
N SER A 305 -25.48 -0.41 24.23
CA SER A 305 -26.49 0.48 23.68
C SER A 305 -25.93 1.89 23.71
N PHE A 306 -25.50 2.38 22.55
CA PHE A 306 -24.98 3.74 22.40
C PHE A 306 -26.13 4.66 22.03
N ASP A 307 -26.12 5.85 22.61
CA ASP A 307 -26.83 7.00 22.07
C ASP A 307 -25.77 8.09 21.79
N ILE A 308 -25.51 8.38 20.52
CA ILE A 308 -24.54 9.39 20.10
C ILE A 308 -25.34 10.64 19.71
N ALA A 309 -25.17 11.70 20.49
CA ALA A 309 -25.84 13.00 20.41
C ALA A 309 -27.32 12.96 19.98
N SER A 310 -28.07 11.94 20.43
CA SER A 310 -29.50 11.73 20.18
C SER A 310 -29.90 11.66 18.70
N PHE A 311 -28.94 11.43 17.79
CA PHE A 311 -29.21 11.25 16.36
C PHE A 311 -29.08 9.81 15.92
N ILE A 312 -28.43 8.98 16.72
CA ILE A 312 -28.21 7.58 16.42
C ILE A 312 -28.18 6.77 17.71
N SER A 313 -29.04 5.76 17.75
CA SER A 313 -28.99 4.72 18.77
C SER A 313 -28.71 3.41 18.08
N PHE A 314 -27.61 2.76 18.46
CA PHE A 314 -27.25 1.45 17.97
C PHE A 314 -26.51 0.69 19.05
N GLY A 315 -26.53 -0.63 18.93
CA GLY A 315 -26.00 -1.50 19.96
C GLY A 315 -25.51 -2.79 19.37
N PHE A 316 -24.42 -3.33 19.91
CA PHE A 316 -23.83 -4.56 19.40
C PHE A 316 -23.43 -5.52 20.52
N PRO A 317 -23.60 -6.82 20.30
CA PRO A 317 -23.16 -7.83 21.24
C PRO A 317 -21.65 -8.11 21.08
N ILE A 318 -20.96 -8.21 22.21
CA ILE A 318 -19.65 -8.83 22.38
C ILE A 318 -19.88 -10.24 22.89
N GLY A 319 -19.52 -11.25 22.09
CA GLY A 319 -19.70 -12.65 22.45
C GLY A 319 -18.81 -13.11 23.61
N SER A 320 -17.60 -12.53 23.70
CA SER A 320 -16.64 -12.78 24.79
C SER A 320 -16.00 -11.47 25.23
N GLY A 321 -16.49 -10.92 26.35
CA GLY A 321 -16.04 -9.65 26.89
C GLY A 321 -15.89 -9.67 28.40
N SER A 322 -15.13 -8.69 28.90
CA SER A 322 -14.99 -8.40 30.33
C SER A 322 -15.29 -6.94 30.57
N ALA A 323 -16.11 -6.66 31.58
CA ALA A 323 -16.37 -5.32 32.07
C ALA A 323 -15.99 -5.21 33.54
N ALA A 324 -15.20 -4.21 33.91
CA ALA A 324 -14.77 -3.99 35.29
C ALA A 324 -14.96 -2.53 35.71
N ILE A 325 -15.55 -2.34 36.89
CA ILE A 325 -15.72 -1.04 37.52
C ILE A 325 -14.65 -0.86 38.58
N VAL A 326 -13.95 0.26 38.48
CA VAL A 326 -13.05 0.74 39.53
C VAL A 326 -13.48 2.15 39.89
N ALA A 327 -13.89 2.34 41.15
CA ALA A 327 -14.23 3.65 41.69
C ALA A 327 -12.99 4.25 42.37
N GLU A 328 -12.51 5.38 41.85
CA GLU A 328 -11.33 6.08 42.36
C GLU A 328 -11.73 7.44 42.94
N ALA A 329 -10.95 7.91 43.93
CA ALA A 329 -11.10 9.27 44.45
C ALA A 329 -10.66 10.28 43.38
N SER A 330 -11.55 11.21 43.03
CA SER A 330 -11.24 12.30 42.11
C SER A 330 -10.75 13.55 42.85
N THR A 331 -9.88 14.32 42.20
CA THR A 331 -9.35 15.60 42.68
C THR A 331 -10.42 16.68 42.86
N ASN A 332 -11.63 16.47 42.35
CA ASN A 332 -12.75 17.43 42.41
C ASN A 332 -13.80 17.09 43.51
N ASN A 333 -13.40 16.47 44.63
CA ASN A 333 -14.28 16.09 45.75
C ASN A 333 -15.46 15.18 45.33
N GLY A 334 -15.18 14.18 44.50
CA GLY A 334 -16.16 13.17 44.10
C GLY A 334 -15.52 11.80 43.84
N ILE A 335 -16.35 10.77 43.74
CA ILE A 335 -15.94 9.43 43.34
C ILE A 335 -16.28 9.28 41.85
N VAL A 336 -15.29 8.91 41.02
CA VAL A 336 -15.53 8.64 39.60
C VAL A 336 -15.43 7.13 39.39
N ALA A 337 -16.54 6.54 38.98
CA ALA A 337 -16.61 5.13 38.58
C ALA A 337 -16.55 5.04 37.05
N LYS A 338 -15.61 4.22 36.54
CA LYS A 338 -15.50 3.87 35.13
C LYS A 338 -15.67 2.37 34.94
N ALA A 339 -16.62 1.97 34.10
CA ALA A 339 -16.71 0.61 33.60
C ALA A 339 -15.76 0.47 32.41
N LEU A 340 -14.64 -0.21 32.62
CA LEU A 340 -13.66 -0.55 31.60
C LEU A 340 -14.13 -1.76 30.81
N ILE A 341 -14.11 -1.72 29.48
CA ILE A 341 -14.54 -2.84 28.62
C ILE A 341 -13.41 -3.31 27.71
N ASN A 342 -13.33 -4.63 27.51
CA ASN A 342 -12.61 -5.24 26.40
C ASN A 342 -13.29 -6.55 25.95
N GLY A 343 -13.33 -6.83 24.65
CA GLY A 343 -13.80 -8.10 24.11
C GLY A 343 -13.86 -8.21 22.59
N LEU A 344 -14.37 -9.34 22.12
CA LEU A 344 -14.50 -9.68 20.69
C LEU A 344 -15.96 -9.59 20.22
N VAL A 345 -16.18 -8.81 19.17
CA VAL A 345 -17.44 -8.64 18.44
C VAL A 345 -17.44 -9.56 17.23
N GLU A 346 -18.47 -10.38 17.10
CA GLU A 346 -18.69 -11.21 15.90
C GLU A 346 -19.35 -10.38 14.78
N PRO A 347 -19.01 -10.64 13.50
CA PRO A 347 -19.60 -9.96 12.34
C PRO A 347 -21.02 -10.46 12.09
N ASP A 348 -21.98 -10.03 12.90
CA ASP A 348 -23.38 -10.01 12.51
C ASP A 348 -23.67 -8.64 11.88
N LEU A 349 -24.19 -8.59 10.65
CA LEU A 349 -24.43 -7.33 9.93
C LEU A 349 -25.66 -6.55 10.45
N SER A 350 -26.36 -7.07 11.47
CA SER A 350 -27.67 -6.54 11.89
C SER A 350 -27.66 -5.37 12.88
N TRP A 351 -26.50 -4.96 13.40
CA TRP A 351 -26.42 -3.96 14.47
C TRP A 351 -25.99 -2.55 14.04
N TRP A 352 -25.49 -2.38 12.81
CA TRP A 352 -25.12 -1.05 12.34
C TRP A 352 -26.35 -0.26 11.85
N PRO A 353 -26.51 0.99 12.28
CA PRO A 353 -27.62 1.83 11.86
C PRO A 353 -27.45 2.24 10.39
N SER A 354 -28.52 2.10 9.60
CA SER A 354 -28.51 2.33 8.15
C SER A 354 -28.18 3.76 7.71
N ILE A 355 -28.17 4.73 8.64
CA ILE A 355 -27.78 6.11 8.36
C ILE A 355 -26.27 6.29 8.24
N ILE A 356 -25.50 5.37 8.83
CA ILE A 356 -24.05 5.38 8.65
C ILE A 356 -23.72 4.43 7.49
N PRO A 357 -23.00 4.91 6.45
CA PRO A 357 -22.57 4.08 5.32
C PRO A 357 -21.45 3.10 5.69
N VAL A 358 -21.43 2.52 6.90
CA VAL A 358 -20.37 1.61 7.35
C VAL A 358 -20.97 0.33 7.92
N ALA A 359 -20.34 -0.80 7.62
CA ALA A 359 -20.69 -2.11 8.16
C ALA A 359 -19.43 -2.90 8.57
N PRO A 360 -19.51 -3.81 9.56
CA PRO A 360 -18.40 -4.68 9.92
C PRO A 360 -18.25 -5.78 8.88
N SER A 361 -17.03 -6.06 8.42
CA SER A 361 -16.78 -7.12 7.42
C SER A 361 -16.03 -8.34 8.00
N GLY A 362 -15.73 -8.34 9.30
CA GLY A 362 -15.11 -9.45 10.02
C GLY A 362 -15.18 -9.31 11.54
N ASN A 363 -14.51 -10.21 12.27
CA ASN A 363 -14.38 -10.12 13.73
C ASN A 363 -13.69 -8.82 14.13
N MET A 364 -14.15 -8.19 15.21
CA MET A 364 -13.62 -6.91 15.67
C MET A 364 -13.29 -6.97 17.15
N ASN A 365 -12.28 -6.21 17.57
CA ASN A 365 -12.01 -5.99 18.98
C ASN A 365 -12.71 -4.72 19.42
N ALA A 366 -13.44 -4.80 20.54
CA ALA A 366 -14.07 -3.66 21.20
C ALA A 366 -13.36 -3.39 22.52
N TYR A 367 -13.04 -2.13 22.78
CA TYR A 367 -12.36 -1.69 24.00
C TYR A 367 -12.81 -0.29 24.38
N GLY A 368 -12.70 0.09 25.66
CA GLY A 368 -13.01 1.46 26.06
C GLY A 368 -13.53 1.59 27.48
N PHE A 369 -14.28 2.66 27.73
CA PHE A 369 -14.92 2.86 29.02
C PHE A 369 -16.30 3.55 28.93
N VAL A 370 -17.10 3.34 29.98
CA VAL A 370 -18.33 4.09 30.27
C VAL A 370 -18.22 4.70 31.67
N GLU A 371 -18.53 5.99 31.80
CA GLU A 371 -18.55 6.72 33.07
C GLU A 371 -19.95 6.73 33.68
N GLN A 372 -20.02 6.92 35.01
CA GLN A 372 -21.29 7.03 35.74
C GLN A 372 -22.22 8.14 35.22
N THR A 373 -21.67 9.20 34.61
CA THR A 373 -22.42 10.30 34.00
C THR A 373 -23.16 9.90 32.72
N GLY A 374 -22.87 8.73 32.17
CA GLY A 374 -23.33 8.28 30.85
C GLY A 374 -22.36 8.65 29.72
N ASN A 375 -21.26 9.37 30.00
CA ASN A 375 -20.20 9.58 29.03
C ASN A 375 -19.50 8.25 28.70
N PHE A 376 -19.06 8.08 27.45
CA PHE A 376 -18.35 6.88 27.03
C PHE A 376 -17.29 7.19 25.99
N ASP A 377 -16.38 6.25 25.80
CA ASP A 377 -15.37 6.28 24.75
C ASP A 377 -15.04 4.83 24.40
N ILE A 378 -15.63 4.35 23.31
CA ILE A 378 -15.51 2.97 22.86
C ILE A 378 -14.77 2.93 21.53
N GLY A 379 -13.64 2.24 21.50
CA GLY A 379 -12.91 1.89 20.30
C GLY A 379 -13.35 0.53 19.76
N LEU A 380 -13.45 0.44 18.44
CA LEU A 380 -13.54 -0.80 17.68
C LEU A 380 -12.30 -0.92 16.79
N SER A 381 -11.80 -2.13 16.53
CA SER A 381 -10.72 -2.33 15.55
C SER A 381 -10.93 -3.61 14.78
N GLY A 382 -10.72 -3.56 13.47
CA GLY A 382 -11.05 -4.65 12.56
C GLY A 382 -11.12 -4.19 11.11
N VAL A 383 -11.84 -4.96 10.29
CA VAL A 383 -12.12 -4.62 8.89
C VAL A 383 -13.59 -4.25 8.76
N PHE A 384 -13.85 -3.20 8.01
CA PHE A 384 -15.15 -2.60 7.83
C PHE A 384 -15.38 -2.29 6.35
N ASP A 385 -16.63 -2.28 5.90
CA ASP A 385 -16.99 -1.85 4.56
C ASP A 385 -17.64 -0.48 4.62
N LEU A 386 -17.17 0.44 3.77
CA LEU A 386 -17.67 1.81 3.61
C LEU A 386 -18.43 1.93 2.29
N GLU A 387 -19.68 2.36 2.33
CA GLU A 387 -20.48 2.69 1.15
C GLU A 387 -20.09 4.07 0.60
N THR A 388 -19.75 4.12 -0.68
CA THR A 388 -19.37 5.33 -1.42
C THR A 388 -20.33 5.55 -2.59
N PRO A 389 -20.32 6.73 -3.25
CA PRO A 389 -21.18 7.00 -4.42
C PRO A 389 -21.05 6.01 -5.58
N THR A 390 -19.93 5.27 -5.64
CA THR A 390 -19.62 4.30 -6.70
C THR A 390 -19.66 2.85 -6.22
N GLY A 391 -19.99 2.58 -4.96
CA GLY A 391 -20.07 1.24 -4.37
C GLY A 391 -19.31 1.09 -3.04
N SER A 392 -19.36 -0.10 -2.45
CA SER A 392 -18.73 -0.42 -1.16
C SER A 392 -17.22 -0.67 -1.28
N GLN A 393 -16.46 -0.23 -0.29
CA GLN A 393 -15.00 -0.34 -0.21
C GLN A 393 -14.60 -0.92 1.15
N SER A 394 -13.68 -1.90 1.17
CA SER A 394 -13.23 -2.48 2.43
C SER A 394 -12.06 -1.68 3.02
N ILE A 395 -12.15 -1.41 4.32
CA ILE A 395 -11.26 -0.54 5.09
C ILE A 395 -10.78 -1.30 6.31
N GLY A 396 -9.48 -1.55 6.40
CA GLY A 396 -8.85 -2.08 7.61
C GLY A 396 -8.48 -0.93 8.55
N GLY A 397 -8.96 -0.94 9.78
CA GLY A 397 -8.70 0.20 10.68
C GLY A 397 -9.28 0.10 12.08
N ALA A 398 -9.35 1.26 12.71
CA ALA A 398 -9.99 1.47 14.01
C ALA A 398 -11.14 2.46 13.88
N MET A 399 -12.14 2.27 14.72
CA MET A 399 -13.22 3.21 14.93
C MET A 399 -13.27 3.62 16.37
N ARG A 400 -13.88 4.77 16.62
CA ARG A 400 -14.07 5.32 17.95
C ARG A 400 -15.45 5.98 18.01
N ALA A 401 -16.22 5.60 19.01
CA ALA A 401 -17.52 6.14 19.32
C ALA A 401 -17.44 6.94 20.62
N THR A 402 -17.89 8.19 20.55
CA THR A 402 -18.03 9.11 21.68
C THR A 402 -19.46 9.65 21.71
N PRO A 403 -19.91 10.33 22.78
CA PRO A 403 -21.22 10.99 22.80
C PRO A 403 -21.43 12.02 21.70
N GLU A 404 -20.36 12.57 21.12
CA GLU A 404 -20.40 13.69 20.17
C GLU A 404 -20.31 13.24 18.71
N ALA A 405 -19.51 12.22 18.44
CA ALA A 405 -19.22 11.75 17.09
C ALA A 405 -18.83 10.27 17.06
N PHE A 406 -19.04 9.69 15.88
CA PHE A 406 -18.41 8.45 15.49
C PHE A 406 -17.28 8.77 14.51
N THR A 407 -16.09 8.20 14.70
CA THR A 407 -14.93 8.41 13.82
C THR A 407 -14.30 7.09 13.43
N MET A 408 -13.82 6.99 12.20
CA MET A 408 -13.11 5.84 11.65
C MET A 408 -11.79 6.32 11.06
N GLU A 409 -10.71 5.61 11.36
CA GLU A 409 -9.39 5.79 10.77
C GLU A 409 -8.89 4.43 10.28
N GLY A 410 -8.48 4.36 9.03
CA GLY A 410 -8.05 3.10 8.44
C GLY A 410 -7.33 3.27 7.12
N GLN A 411 -7.13 2.14 6.47
CA GLN A 411 -6.41 2.03 5.21
C GLN A 411 -7.21 1.22 4.21
N VAL A 412 -7.13 1.64 2.95
CA VAL A 412 -7.71 0.94 1.80
C VAL A 412 -6.58 0.60 0.86
N THR A 413 -6.43 -0.69 0.54
CA THR A 413 -5.43 -1.15 -0.43
C THR A 413 -6.07 -1.33 -1.79
N VAL A 414 -5.60 -0.58 -2.79
CA VAL A 414 -6.06 -0.65 -4.18
C VAL A 414 -4.84 -0.85 -5.08
N ASN A 415 -4.79 -1.94 -5.85
CA ASN A 415 -3.67 -2.23 -6.77
C ASN A 415 -2.27 -2.12 -6.11
N ASP A 416 -2.11 -2.69 -4.91
CA ASP A 416 -0.90 -2.62 -4.06
C ASP A 416 -0.57 -1.24 -3.45
N ASP A 417 -1.36 -0.20 -3.76
CA ASP A 417 -1.24 1.12 -3.16
C ASP A 417 -2.09 1.27 -1.90
N ILE A 418 -1.51 1.86 -0.84
CA ILE A 418 -2.17 2.05 0.45
C ILE A 418 -2.67 3.50 0.55
N TRP A 419 -4.00 3.66 0.54
CA TRP A 419 -4.69 4.90 0.79
C TRP A 419 -5.03 5.02 2.26
N GLN A 420 -4.82 6.19 2.86
CA GLN A 420 -5.35 6.47 4.21
C GLN A 420 -6.80 6.92 4.08
N ALA A 421 -7.67 6.44 4.96
CA ALA A 421 -9.08 6.81 5.00
C ALA A 421 -9.44 7.30 6.41
N ASN A 422 -10.07 8.46 6.48
CA ASN A 422 -10.72 8.97 7.69
C ASN A 422 -12.19 9.23 7.39
N ALA A 423 -13.08 8.76 8.25
CA ALA A 423 -14.50 9.10 8.18
C ALA A 423 -14.98 9.64 9.54
N THR A 424 -15.68 10.76 9.51
CA THR A 424 -16.31 11.38 10.68
C THR A 424 -17.81 11.45 10.46
N PHE A 425 -18.59 10.92 11.39
CA PHE A 425 -20.04 10.86 11.32
C PHE A 425 -20.61 11.69 12.46
N THR A 426 -21.45 12.66 12.10
CA THR A 426 -22.15 13.56 13.01
C THR A 426 -23.65 13.46 12.75
N LYS A 427 -24.45 14.24 13.50
CA LYS A 427 -25.90 14.32 13.29
C LYS A 427 -26.26 14.72 11.86
N ASP A 428 -25.62 15.76 11.36
CA ASP A 428 -26.04 16.44 10.14
C ASP A 428 -25.37 15.84 8.89
N GLU A 429 -24.12 15.39 9.03
CA GLU A 429 -23.34 14.89 7.91
C GLU A 429 -22.34 13.80 8.29
N THR A 430 -22.00 13.00 7.29
CA THR A 430 -20.87 12.08 7.28
C THR A 430 -19.81 12.60 6.32
N LYS A 431 -18.60 12.88 6.79
CA LYS A 431 -17.49 13.33 5.95
C LYS A 431 -16.43 12.25 5.86
N VAL A 432 -16.10 11.82 4.65
CA VAL A 432 -15.04 10.85 4.36
C VAL A 432 -13.92 11.54 3.59
N ILE A 433 -12.69 11.32 4.01
CA ILE A 433 -11.46 11.83 3.40
C ILE A 433 -10.54 10.64 3.12
N ALA A 434 -10.23 10.44 1.85
CA ALA A 434 -9.20 9.55 1.34
C ALA A 434 -7.95 10.38 1.02
N THR A 435 -6.83 10.01 1.63
CA THR A 435 -5.52 10.59 1.33
C THR A 435 -4.75 9.64 0.42
N PRO A 436 -4.30 10.10 -0.75
CA PRO A 436 -3.55 9.27 -1.68
C PRO A 436 -2.19 8.81 -1.10
N PRO A 437 -1.62 7.71 -1.62
CA PRO A 437 -0.26 7.28 -1.31
C PRO A 437 0.78 8.39 -1.54
N VAL A 438 1.90 8.34 -0.81
CA VAL A 438 2.97 9.36 -0.90
C VAL A 438 3.59 9.45 -2.31
N ASN A 439 3.52 8.37 -3.09
CA ASN A 439 4.01 8.30 -4.46
C ASN A 439 2.89 8.29 -5.51
N PHE A 440 1.67 8.65 -5.12
CA PHE A 440 0.49 8.56 -5.99
C PHE A 440 0.65 9.27 -7.34
N THR A 441 1.36 10.39 -7.34
CA THR A 441 1.62 11.19 -8.54
C THR A 441 3.03 11.01 -9.09
N ALA A 442 3.86 10.20 -8.42
CA ALA A 442 5.22 9.94 -8.84
C ALA A 442 5.22 9.19 -10.19
N GLY A 443 5.97 9.71 -11.16
CA GLY A 443 6.11 9.10 -12.48
C GLY A 443 5.12 9.60 -13.54
N ILE A 444 4.02 10.28 -13.19
CA ILE A 444 3.13 10.90 -14.19
C ILE A 444 3.86 12.05 -14.89
N SER A 445 4.48 12.95 -14.11
CA SER A 445 5.31 14.02 -14.67
C SER A 445 6.47 13.45 -15.47
N GLU A 446 7.22 12.50 -14.91
CA GLU A 446 8.40 11.94 -15.58
C GLU A 446 8.05 11.24 -16.91
N THR A 447 6.94 10.50 -16.95
CA THR A 447 6.48 9.81 -18.16
C THR A 447 6.03 10.80 -19.23
N VAL A 448 5.22 11.80 -18.87
CA VAL A 448 4.72 12.78 -19.85
C VAL A 448 5.84 13.69 -20.33
N SER A 449 6.67 14.21 -19.43
CA SER A 449 7.82 15.04 -19.80
C SER A 449 8.80 14.25 -20.68
N SER A 450 9.08 12.97 -20.39
CA SER A 450 9.98 12.17 -21.23
C SER A 450 9.43 11.87 -22.63
N GLN A 451 8.12 11.67 -22.78
CA GLN A 451 7.49 11.50 -24.09
C GLN A 451 7.52 12.79 -24.92
N ILE A 452 7.29 13.94 -24.29
CA ILE A 452 7.41 15.24 -24.94
C ILE A 452 8.86 15.50 -25.35
N ASP A 453 9.83 15.19 -24.48
CA ASP A 453 11.25 15.30 -24.78
C ASP A 453 11.66 14.45 -25.98
N ALA A 454 11.23 13.19 -26.03
CA ALA A 454 11.49 12.32 -27.17
C ALA A 454 10.88 12.85 -28.48
N ALA A 455 9.69 13.48 -28.41
CA ALA A 455 9.05 14.09 -29.57
C ALA A 455 9.77 15.37 -30.05
N ILE A 456 10.27 16.19 -29.12
CA ILE A 456 11.09 17.37 -29.43
C ILE A 456 12.40 16.92 -30.08
N GLU A 457 13.11 15.94 -29.48
CA GLU A 457 14.37 15.40 -30.02
C GLU A 457 14.19 14.83 -31.44
N THR A 458 13.10 14.09 -31.67
CA THR A 458 12.76 13.56 -33.00
C THR A 458 12.54 14.70 -34.01
N THR A 459 11.87 15.77 -33.59
CA THR A 459 11.61 16.95 -34.44
C THR A 459 12.90 17.72 -34.74
N GLU A 460 13.79 17.87 -33.76
CA GLU A 460 15.11 18.49 -33.93
C GLU A 460 15.95 17.71 -34.94
N LYS A 461 15.98 16.38 -34.81
CA LYS A 461 16.69 15.51 -35.75
C LYS A 461 16.14 15.63 -37.16
N ALA A 462 14.81 15.61 -37.33
CA ALA A 462 14.19 15.77 -38.64
C ALA A 462 14.52 17.13 -39.28
N LYS A 463 14.57 18.20 -38.49
CA LYS A 463 14.96 19.54 -38.95
C LYS A 463 16.43 19.60 -39.36
N ALA A 464 17.33 18.99 -38.58
CA ALA A 464 18.75 18.91 -38.88
C ALA A 464 19.01 18.07 -40.15
N ASP A 465 18.33 16.94 -40.31
CA ASP A 465 18.42 16.08 -41.49
C ASP A 465 17.93 16.82 -42.75
N LEU A 466 16.86 17.62 -42.64
CA LEU A 466 16.37 18.46 -43.74
C LEU A 466 17.38 19.55 -44.13
N LEU A 467 18.00 20.21 -43.15
CA LEU A 467 19.06 21.21 -43.38
C LEU A 467 20.28 20.58 -44.06
N ALA A 468 20.75 19.42 -43.57
CA ALA A 468 21.88 18.71 -44.16
C ALA A 468 21.58 18.21 -45.58
N ALA A 469 20.35 17.77 -45.86
CA ALA A 469 19.90 17.41 -47.19
C ALA A 469 19.89 18.62 -48.14
N ASN A 470 19.44 19.78 -47.65
CA ASN A 470 19.45 21.04 -48.40
C ASN A 470 20.89 21.51 -48.72
N ASP A 471 21.80 21.43 -47.75
CA ASP A 471 23.22 21.82 -47.94
C ASP A 471 23.95 20.89 -48.93
N LYS A 472 23.69 19.58 -48.87
CA LYS A 472 24.28 18.61 -49.81
C LYS A 472 23.78 18.82 -51.24
N TYR A 473 22.51 19.20 -51.40
CA TYR A 473 21.92 19.52 -52.69
C TYR A 473 22.58 20.75 -53.37
N GLU A 474 23.01 21.77 -52.61
CA GLU A 474 23.74 22.93 -53.15
C GLU A 474 25.08 22.57 -53.80
N PHE A 475 25.76 21.52 -53.32
CA PHE A 475 27.10 21.15 -53.79
C PHE A 475 27.08 20.38 -55.11
N GLU A 476 26.12 19.46 -55.29
CA GLU A 476 26.09 18.54 -56.45
C GLU A 476 25.55 19.20 -57.75
N LEU A 477 24.79 20.30 -57.65
CA LEU A 477 24.13 20.96 -58.80
C LEU A 477 24.56 22.40 -59.08
N SER A 478 25.48 23.00 -58.30
CA SER A 478 25.83 24.42 -58.48
C SER A 478 27.01 24.66 -59.43
N LEU A 479 26.91 25.75 -60.20
CA LEU A 479 27.96 26.36 -61.03
C LEU A 479 29.28 26.56 -60.24
N ARG A 480 29.23 26.60 -58.90
CA ARG A 480 30.39 26.72 -58.00
C ARG A 480 31.23 25.44 -57.93
N GLY A 481 30.61 24.26 -57.84
CA GLY A 481 31.32 22.97 -57.86
C GLY A 481 32.00 22.74 -59.21
N LEU A 482 31.31 23.11 -60.29
CA LEU A 482 31.84 23.04 -61.66
C LEU A 482 33.00 24.03 -61.89
N ARG A 483 32.90 25.27 -61.40
CA ARG A 483 33.98 26.27 -61.43
C ARG A 483 35.21 25.87 -60.59
N ALA A 484 35.02 25.06 -59.55
CA ALA A 484 36.14 24.54 -58.75
C ALA A 484 36.89 23.41 -59.46
N ALA A 485 36.19 22.52 -60.18
CA ALA A 485 36.79 21.34 -60.80
C ALA A 485 37.39 21.59 -62.20
N LEU A 486 36.81 22.48 -63.00
CA LEU A 486 37.21 22.70 -64.40
C LEU A 486 38.62 23.30 -64.59
N PRO A 487 39.12 24.24 -63.75
CA PRO A 487 40.46 24.80 -63.92
C PRO A 487 41.56 23.73 -63.96
N ASP A 488 41.51 22.74 -63.08
CA ASP A 488 42.48 21.64 -63.03
C ASP A 488 42.43 20.76 -64.28
N ILE A 489 41.23 20.52 -64.83
CA ILE A 489 41.04 19.76 -66.07
C ILE A 489 41.62 20.53 -67.27
N ILE A 490 41.39 21.85 -67.32
CA ILE A 490 41.90 22.74 -68.38
C ILE A 490 43.44 22.81 -68.33
N ASP A 491 44.01 22.96 -67.14
CA ASP A 491 45.47 23.05 -66.96
C ASP A 491 46.16 21.72 -67.29
N ARG A 492 45.54 20.59 -66.95
CA ARG A 492 46.01 19.25 -67.35
C ARG A 492 45.97 19.06 -68.87
N ALA A 493 44.87 19.42 -69.52
CA ALA A 493 44.75 19.33 -70.98
C ALA A 493 45.80 20.20 -71.70
N ASN A 494 46.05 21.42 -71.22
CA ASN A 494 47.11 22.30 -71.74
C ASN A 494 48.51 21.70 -71.58
N THR A 495 48.74 21.00 -70.46
CA THR A 495 50.00 20.29 -70.20
C THR A 495 50.21 19.14 -71.18
N GLU A 496 49.19 18.31 -71.42
CA GLU A 496 49.26 17.19 -72.38
C GLU A 496 49.49 17.67 -73.83
N ILE A 497 48.82 18.75 -74.24
CA ILE A 497 49.05 19.38 -75.56
C ILE A 497 50.51 19.84 -75.67
N THR A 498 51.05 20.46 -74.63
CA THR A 498 52.42 20.96 -74.62
C THR A 498 53.43 19.81 -74.66
N ASN A 499 53.20 18.72 -73.93
CA ASN A 499 54.02 17.52 -73.98
C ASN A 499 54.03 16.88 -75.38
N ALA A 500 52.86 16.80 -76.03
CA ALA A 500 52.72 16.28 -77.38
C ALA A 500 53.47 17.14 -78.42
N VAL A 501 53.37 18.47 -78.32
CA VAL A 501 54.13 19.41 -79.16
C VAL A 501 55.63 19.24 -78.97
N ASN A 502 56.11 19.26 -77.72
CA ASN A 502 57.54 19.13 -77.41
C ASN A 502 58.12 17.82 -77.93
N SER A 503 57.36 16.73 -77.79
CA SER A 503 57.74 15.41 -78.32
C SER A 503 57.81 15.41 -79.86
N ALA A 504 56.81 15.99 -80.53
CA ALA A 504 56.76 16.08 -81.99
C ALA A 504 57.88 16.98 -82.56
N VAL A 505 58.16 18.12 -81.93
CA VAL A 505 59.26 19.02 -82.31
C VAL A 505 60.62 18.32 -82.12
N SER A 506 60.87 17.74 -80.95
CA SER A 506 62.16 17.08 -80.65
C SER A 506 62.45 15.91 -81.61
N ALA A 507 61.43 15.08 -81.90
CA ALA A 507 61.55 14.01 -82.88
C ALA A 507 61.80 14.56 -84.31
N ALA A 508 61.15 15.68 -84.65
CA ALA A 508 61.33 16.32 -85.94
C ALA A 508 62.74 16.93 -86.11
N GLU A 509 63.25 17.60 -85.07
CA GLU A 509 64.60 18.18 -85.04
C GLU A 509 65.70 17.12 -85.06
N SER A 510 65.50 16.01 -84.33
CA SER A 510 66.42 14.87 -84.35
C SER A 510 66.55 14.28 -85.76
N GLN A 511 65.44 14.14 -86.48
CA GLN A 511 65.48 13.65 -87.86
C GLN A 511 66.04 14.70 -88.84
N ALA A 512 65.75 15.99 -88.65
CA ALA A 512 66.37 17.05 -89.43
C ALA A 512 67.90 17.03 -89.29
N SER A 513 68.38 16.78 -88.07
CA SER A 513 69.80 16.60 -87.77
C SER A 513 70.37 15.34 -88.44
N SER A 514 69.64 14.22 -88.38
CA SER A 514 70.00 12.99 -89.08
C SER A 514 70.15 13.21 -90.60
N ILE A 515 69.18 13.88 -91.23
CA ILE A 515 69.22 14.22 -92.66
C ILE A 515 70.43 15.09 -92.99
N ALA A 516 70.68 16.14 -92.22
CA ALA A 516 71.84 17.00 -92.43
C ALA A 516 73.16 16.21 -92.28
N SER A 517 73.29 15.41 -91.23
CA SER A 517 74.48 14.58 -90.99
C SER A 517 74.73 13.54 -92.08
N SER A 518 73.70 12.83 -92.55
CA SER A 518 73.82 11.87 -93.66
C SER A 518 74.28 12.51 -94.97
N ASN A 519 74.05 13.82 -95.14
CA ASN A 519 74.50 14.60 -96.30
C ASN A 519 75.81 15.36 -96.05
N GLY A 520 76.51 15.13 -94.91
CA GLY A 520 77.72 15.87 -94.55
C GLY A 520 77.49 17.37 -94.32
N ALA A 521 76.23 17.77 -94.09
CA ALA A 521 75.75 19.15 -94.08
C ALA A 521 75.43 19.66 -92.67
N ALA A 522 75.11 20.95 -92.55
CA ALA A 522 74.49 21.54 -91.36
C ALA A 522 73.08 22.07 -91.68
N ILE A 523 72.19 22.11 -90.69
CA ILE A 523 70.81 22.63 -90.84
C ILE A 523 70.84 24.14 -91.03
N CYS A 524 70.39 24.66 -92.17
CA CYS A 524 70.34 26.10 -92.44
C CYS A 524 69.15 26.77 -91.74
N SER A 525 67.96 26.18 -91.88
CA SER A 525 66.72 26.67 -91.28
C SER A 525 65.66 25.55 -91.26
N THR A 526 64.73 25.66 -90.31
CA THR A 526 63.57 24.76 -90.20
C THR A 526 62.34 25.55 -89.81
N ASN A 527 61.17 25.19 -90.33
CA ASN A 527 59.89 25.74 -89.88
C ASN A 527 59.15 24.80 -88.89
N ILE A 528 59.83 23.77 -88.38
CA ILE A 528 59.26 22.70 -87.54
C ILE A 528 58.45 23.26 -86.37
N SER A 529 59.07 24.09 -85.53
CA SER A 529 58.40 24.63 -84.35
C SER A 529 57.17 25.48 -84.69
N SER A 530 57.26 26.33 -85.73
CA SER A 530 56.14 27.18 -86.16
C SER A 530 54.95 26.35 -86.70
N ILE A 531 55.22 25.36 -87.54
CA ILE A 531 54.17 24.51 -88.14
C ILE A 531 53.54 23.57 -87.09
N VAL A 532 54.34 22.98 -86.19
CA VAL A 532 53.82 22.09 -85.14
C VAL A 532 53.00 22.87 -84.10
N ASN A 533 53.44 24.07 -83.68
CA ASN A 533 52.66 24.91 -82.78
C ASN A 533 51.36 25.41 -83.46
N GLY A 534 51.42 25.80 -84.73
CA GLY A 534 50.22 26.24 -85.47
C GLY A 534 49.15 25.15 -85.59
N ALA A 535 49.55 23.87 -85.64
CA ALA A 535 48.64 22.74 -85.78
C ALA A 535 47.77 22.46 -84.54
N VAL A 536 48.26 22.83 -83.35
CA VAL A 536 47.57 22.62 -82.08
C VAL A 536 46.88 23.89 -81.55
N GLN A 537 47.06 25.03 -82.22
CA GLN A 537 46.49 26.32 -81.82
C GLN A 537 44.96 26.27 -81.61
N PRO A 538 44.15 25.63 -82.49
CA PRO A 538 42.70 25.54 -82.27
C PRO A 538 42.31 24.83 -80.97
N TYR A 539 43.13 23.89 -80.50
CA TYR A 539 42.91 23.18 -79.24
C TYR A 539 43.17 24.10 -78.04
N ARG A 540 44.24 24.93 -78.11
CA ARG A 540 44.55 25.93 -77.08
C ARG A 540 43.51 27.05 -77.03
N ASP A 541 43.05 27.51 -78.19
CA ASP A 541 42.01 28.55 -78.27
C ASP A 541 40.69 28.07 -77.64
N THR A 542 40.37 26.79 -77.80
CA THR A 542 39.18 26.17 -77.19
C THR A 542 39.28 26.07 -75.66
N LEU A 543 40.43 25.63 -75.14
CA LEU A 543 40.68 25.58 -73.70
C LEU A 543 40.62 26.98 -73.06
N ASN A 544 41.13 28.00 -73.77
CA ASN A 544 41.03 29.39 -73.34
C ASN A 544 39.59 29.90 -73.36
N ARG A 545 38.80 29.54 -74.38
CA ARG A 545 37.37 29.89 -74.45
C ARG A 545 36.59 29.28 -73.26
N LEU A 546 36.83 28.01 -72.94
CA LEU A 546 36.23 27.39 -71.76
C LEU A 546 36.70 28.06 -70.46
N LYS A 547 38.00 28.34 -70.32
CA LYS A 547 38.54 29.04 -69.15
C LYS A 547 37.87 30.39 -68.94
N ASN A 548 37.63 31.14 -70.02
CA ASN A 548 36.94 32.41 -69.97
C ASN A 548 35.46 32.25 -69.60
N ALA A 549 34.76 31.26 -70.17
CA ALA A 549 33.36 30.97 -69.83
C ALA A 549 33.19 30.55 -68.35
N VAL A 550 34.14 29.78 -67.81
CA VAL A 550 34.15 29.37 -66.39
C VAL A 550 34.41 30.55 -65.47
N ASN A 551 35.33 31.44 -65.86
CA ASN A 551 35.73 32.60 -65.07
C ASN A 551 34.77 33.80 -65.16
N ASP A 552 33.77 33.77 -66.03
CA ASP A 552 32.75 34.81 -66.07
C ASP A 552 31.92 34.75 -64.79
N SER A 553 31.97 35.82 -63.99
CA SER A 553 31.25 35.92 -62.72
C SER A 553 29.77 36.22 -62.90
N ASN A 554 29.33 36.65 -64.09
CA ASN A 554 27.94 36.96 -64.37
C ASN A 554 27.20 35.67 -64.75
N ASP A 555 26.25 35.26 -63.92
CA ASP A 555 25.43 34.08 -64.17
C ASP A 555 24.09 34.49 -64.82
N ASN A 556 23.96 34.30 -66.13
CA ASN A 556 22.74 34.57 -66.88
C ASN A 556 22.56 33.51 -67.97
N GLU A 557 21.40 33.54 -68.64
CA GLU A 557 21.08 32.55 -69.68
C GLU A 557 22.13 32.49 -70.80
N GLN A 558 22.69 33.64 -71.18
CA GLN A 558 23.71 33.73 -72.21
C GLN A 558 25.05 33.10 -71.77
N THR A 559 25.50 33.36 -70.53
CA THR A 559 26.75 32.79 -70.01
C THR A 559 26.63 31.31 -69.70
N ARG A 560 25.45 30.83 -69.29
CA ARG A 560 25.13 29.39 -69.15
C ARG A 560 25.14 28.67 -70.50
N ALA A 561 24.52 29.24 -71.54
CA ALA A 561 24.56 28.68 -72.89
C ALA A 561 25.99 28.63 -73.45
N GLU A 562 26.80 29.66 -73.19
CA GLU A 562 28.21 29.69 -73.58
C GLU A 562 29.05 28.65 -72.82
N LEU A 563 28.79 28.45 -71.53
CA LEU A 563 29.45 27.41 -70.72
C LEU A 563 29.08 26.00 -71.19
N GLU A 564 27.80 25.72 -71.42
CA GLU A 564 27.35 24.45 -72.01
C GLU A 564 28.04 24.19 -73.35
N SER A 565 28.01 25.20 -74.23
CA SER A 565 28.64 25.11 -75.55
C SER A 565 30.15 24.82 -75.45
N ALA A 566 30.85 25.52 -74.55
CA ALA A 566 32.27 25.34 -74.33
C ALA A 566 32.62 23.95 -73.76
N LEU A 567 31.79 23.41 -72.85
CA LEU A 567 31.97 22.06 -72.29
C LEU A 567 31.80 20.97 -73.35
N ARG A 568 30.74 21.06 -74.16
CA ARG A 568 30.52 20.11 -75.27
C ARG A 568 31.62 20.21 -76.30
N TYR A 569 32.06 21.42 -76.62
CA TYR A 569 33.13 21.62 -77.59
C TYR A 569 34.47 21.07 -77.08
N LEU A 570 34.80 21.26 -75.79
CA LEU A 570 35.97 20.63 -75.18
C LEU A 570 35.91 19.09 -75.26
N ALA A 571 34.74 18.49 -75.02
CA ALA A 571 34.56 17.04 -75.12
C ALA A 571 34.89 16.49 -76.53
N THR A 572 34.80 17.31 -77.58
CA THR A 572 35.19 16.93 -78.96
C THR A 572 36.70 16.92 -79.22
N LEU A 573 37.49 17.43 -78.28
CA LEU A 573 38.95 17.54 -78.38
C LEU A 573 39.68 16.41 -77.64
N ASP A 574 39.02 15.27 -77.45
CA ASP A 574 39.57 14.11 -76.72
C ASP A 574 40.90 13.61 -77.29
N LYS A 575 41.14 13.82 -78.60
CA LYS A 575 42.37 13.42 -79.29
C LYS A 575 42.87 14.48 -80.28
N ILE A 576 44.20 14.59 -80.35
CA ILE A 576 44.92 15.22 -81.46
C ILE A 576 45.40 14.10 -82.38
N ASN A 577 45.05 14.16 -83.66
CA ASN A 577 45.64 13.34 -84.71
C ASN A 577 45.78 14.18 -85.99
N LYS A 578 46.91 14.88 -86.13
CA LYS A 578 47.15 15.82 -87.23
C LYS A 578 48.50 15.53 -87.89
N THR A 579 48.49 15.43 -89.20
CA THR A 579 49.71 15.30 -90.00
C THR A 579 50.06 16.64 -90.63
N VAL A 580 51.25 17.17 -90.33
CA VAL A 580 51.78 18.43 -90.86
C VAL A 580 53.03 18.21 -91.70
N THR A 581 53.22 19.03 -92.73
CA THR A 581 54.41 18.98 -93.58
C THR A 581 55.42 20.01 -93.10
N VAL A 582 56.61 19.56 -92.69
CA VAL A 582 57.72 20.42 -92.26
C VAL A 582 58.78 20.51 -93.35
N ASN A 583 59.39 21.70 -93.48
CA ASN A 583 60.46 21.99 -94.42
C ASN A 583 61.79 22.05 -93.67
N ILE A 584 62.78 21.33 -94.18
CA ILE A 584 64.12 21.25 -93.63
C ILE A 584 65.09 21.73 -94.70
N SER A 585 65.77 22.84 -94.43
CA SER A 585 66.86 23.34 -95.29
C SER A 585 68.21 22.97 -94.68
N TYR A 586 69.11 22.42 -95.48
CA TYR A 586 70.46 22.01 -95.08
C TYR A 586 71.49 22.37 -96.15
N GLY A 587 72.73 22.59 -95.74
CA GLY A 587 73.77 23.14 -96.61
C GLY A 587 75.17 22.98 -96.03
N ASN A 588 76.16 23.66 -96.61
CA ASN A 588 77.54 23.55 -96.14
C ASN A 588 77.69 23.90 -94.64
N LYS A 589 78.59 23.22 -93.95
CA LYS A 589 78.98 23.56 -92.57
C LYS A 589 79.77 24.87 -92.55
N ALA A 590 79.77 25.54 -91.39
CA ALA A 590 80.70 26.66 -91.19
C ALA A 590 82.13 26.12 -91.15
N VAL A 591 83.04 26.78 -91.84
CA VAL A 591 84.47 26.47 -91.80
C VAL A 591 85.20 27.76 -91.45
N ASN A 592 85.83 27.76 -90.27
CA ASN A 592 86.71 28.85 -89.85
C ASN A 592 88.09 28.59 -90.45
N ASN A 593 88.47 29.38 -91.45
CA ASN A 593 89.71 29.21 -92.16
C ASN A 593 90.81 30.10 -91.55
N PRO A 594 92.07 29.64 -91.49
CA PRO A 594 93.18 30.51 -91.11
C PRO A 594 93.37 31.62 -92.17
N SER A 595 93.56 32.86 -91.70
CA SER A 595 93.82 34.04 -92.55
C SER A 595 94.95 33.75 -93.55
N PRO A 596 94.84 34.13 -94.84
CA PRO A 596 93.90 35.10 -95.43
C PRO A 596 92.64 34.51 -96.07
N ILE A 597 92.33 33.22 -95.87
CA ILE A 597 91.17 32.59 -96.50
C ILE A 597 89.89 33.05 -95.77
N PRO A 598 88.86 33.60 -96.47
CA PRO A 598 87.61 33.98 -95.83
C PRO A 598 86.92 32.79 -95.18
N ASP A 599 86.35 33.00 -93.99
CA ASP A 599 85.51 32.00 -93.35
C ASP A 599 84.31 31.68 -94.25
N ILE A 600 84.01 30.39 -94.37
CA ILE A 600 82.81 29.95 -95.06
C ILE A 600 81.69 29.93 -94.03
N ASN A 601 80.75 30.85 -94.18
CA ASN A 601 79.55 30.87 -93.36
C ASN A 601 78.70 29.62 -93.63
N LYS A 602 78.04 29.15 -92.57
CA LYS A 602 77.08 28.05 -92.66
C LYS A 602 76.05 28.34 -93.74
N CYS A 603 75.87 27.39 -94.66
CA CYS A 603 74.91 27.45 -95.76
C CYS A 603 75.09 28.55 -96.83
N SER A 604 76.27 29.19 -96.91
CA SER A 604 76.53 30.24 -97.90
C SER A 604 77.01 29.75 -99.26
N VAL A 605 77.48 28.50 -99.37
CA VAL A 605 78.07 27.94 -100.60
C VAL A 605 77.07 27.08 -101.34
N TRP A 606 76.34 26.24 -100.62
CA TRP A 606 75.24 25.45 -101.18
C TRP A 606 74.19 25.20 -100.11
N SER A 607 72.94 25.10 -100.55
CA SER A 607 71.79 24.72 -99.73
C SER A 607 70.81 23.89 -100.54
N SER A 608 70.17 22.92 -99.89
CA SER A 608 69.06 22.13 -100.41
C SER A 608 67.90 22.15 -99.41
N SER A 609 66.72 21.75 -99.86
CA SER A 609 65.52 21.66 -99.02
C SER A 609 64.79 20.34 -99.25
N THR A 610 64.29 19.75 -98.17
CA THR A 610 63.41 18.57 -98.22
C THR A 610 62.18 18.78 -97.34
N THR A 611 61.09 18.08 -97.67
CA THR A 611 59.85 18.12 -96.91
C THR A 611 59.57 16.77 -96.23
N ARG A 612 59.00 16.81 -95.03
CA ARG A 612 58.63 15.60 -94.29
C ARG A 612 57.27 15.76 -93.61
N ASN A 613 56.47 14.71 -93.67
CA ASN A 613 55.21 14.65 -92.93
C ASN A 613 55.48 14.26 -91.46
N ARG A 614 54.78 14.90 -90.54
CA ARG A 614 54.83 14.68 -89.10
C ARG A 614 53.43 14.55 -88.53
N THR A 615 53.16 13.39 -87.95
CA THR A 615 51.91 13.14 -87.24
C THR A 615 52.07 13.50 -85.77
N ILE A 616 51.19 14.38 -85.28
CA ILE A 616 51.01 14.70 -83.87
C ILE A 616 49.84 13.84 -83.41
N SER A 617 50.11 12.89 -82.51
CA SER A 617 49.11 12.00 -81.93
C SER A 617 49.15 12.10 -80.42
N ALA A 618 48.05 12.51 -79.78
CA ALA A 618 47.93 12.59 -78.33
C ALA A 618 46.48 12.44 -77.88
N THR A 619 46.26 11.75 -76.75
CA THR A 619 44.97 11.74 -76.05
C THR A 619 44.98 12.89 -75.05
N ILE A 620 44.06 13.84 -75.20
CA ILE A 620 43.99 15.05 -74.37
C ILE A 620 43.02 14.87 -73.21
N LEU A 621 41.95 14.08 -73.42
CA LEU A 621 40.95 13.74 -72.41
C LEU A 621 40.69 12.24 -72.42
N THR A 622 40.56 11.65 -71.23
CA THR A 622 40.13 10.24 -71.09
C THR A 622 38.63 10.08 -71.38
N ALA A 623 38.19 8.87 -71.70
CA ALA A 623 36.76 8.58 -71.94
C ALA A 623 35.88 8.95 -70.73
N THR A 624 36.37 8.74 -69.51
CA THR A 624 35.68 9.14 -68.27
C THR A 624 35.54 10.66 -68.18
N GLN A 625 36.60 11.42 -68.50
CA GLN A 625 36.54 12.88 -68.49
C GLN A 625 35.61 13.43 -69.58
N VAL A 626 35.58 12.80 -70.76
CA VAL A 626 34.61 13.13 -71.82
C VAL A 626 33.18 12.92 -71.32
N SER A 627 32.90 11.79 -70.67
CA SER A 627 31.57 11.52 -70.08
C SER A 627 31.19 12.55 -69.02
N GLN A 628 32.11 12.89 -68.12
CA GLN A 628 31.88 13.88 -67.07
C GLN A 628 31.63 15.29 -67.63
N LEU A 629 32.34 15.67 -68.71
CA LEU A 629 32.11 16.96 -69.37
C LEU A 629 30.76 17.02 -70.09
N LEU A 630 30.32 15.92 -70.70
CA LEU A 630 29.00 15.84 -71.35
C LEU A 630 27.87 15.86 -70.33
N GLU A 631 28.01 15.10 -69.23
CA GLU A 631 27.05 15.11 -68.12
C GLU A 631 26.96 16.50 -67.47
N ALA A 632 28.11 17.15 -67.24
CA ALA A 632 28.15 18.52 -66.74
C ALA A 632 27.45 19.48 -67.72
N ALA A 633 27.67 19.34 -69.03
CA ALA A 633 27.02 20.16 -70.04
C ALA A 633 25.49 19.97 -70.06
N ASP A 634 25.01 18.72 -69.96
CA ASP A 634 23.58 18.40 -69.89
C ASP A 634 22.91 19.01 -68.64
N ASN A 635 23.69 19.20 -67.57
CA ASN A 635 23.21 19.73 -66.29
C ASN A 635 23.23 21.26 -66.17
N VAL A 636 23.94 21.99 -67.04
CA VAL A 636 24.03 23.47 -66.97
C VAL A 636 22.66 24.16 -66.99
N LYS A 637 21.70 23.62 -67.76
CA LYS A 637 20.34 24.17 -67.87
C LYS A 637 19.52 24.05 -66.58
N TYR A 638 19.78 23.03 -65.75
CA TYR A 638 19.04 22.78 -64.50
C TYR A 638 19.48 23.69 -63.35
N ILE A 639 20.57 24.44 -63.52
CA ILE A 639 21.09 25.36 -62.49
C ILE A 639 20.08 26.48 -62.18
N ALA A 640 19.28 26.91 -63.16
CA ALA A 640 18.20 27.89 -62.95
C ALA A 640 17.06 27.33 -62.09
N GLU A 641 16.73 26.05 -62.26
CA GLU A 641 15.58 25.39 -61.64
C GLU A 641 15.87 25.03 -60.17
N ALA A 642 17.13 24.74 -59.85
CA ALA A 642 17.57 24.45 -58.48
C ALA A 642 17.44 25.65 -57.53
N GLU A 643 17.54 26.90 -58.02
CA GLU A 643 17.35 28.10 -57.19
C GLU A 643 15.90 28.24 -56.67
N GLY A 644 14.90 27.79 -57.43
CA GLY A 644 13.49 27.79 -57.02
C GLY A 644 13.19 26.76 -55.92
N ILE A 645 13.78 25.57 -56.03
CA ILE A 645 13.59 24.46 -55.08
C ILE A 645 14.17 24.80 -53.70
N LYS A 646 15.27 25.57 -53.65
CA LYS A 646 15.87 26.09 -52.41
C LYS A 646 14.90 26.97 -51.62
N PHE A 647 14.17 27.84 -52.31
CA PHE A 647 13.17 28.69 -51.68
C PHE A 647 12.04 27.83 -51.10
N ASP A 648 11.59 26.79 -51.81
CA ASP A 648 10.53 25.91 -51.35
C ASP A 648 10.90 25.09 -50.10
N ALA A 649 12.13 24.55 -50.02
CA ALA A 649 12.60 23.80 -48.85
C ALA A 649 12.78 24.70 -47.61
N GLN A 650 13.34 25.90 -47.78
CA GLN A 650 13.45 26.88 -46.69
C GLN A 650 12.08 27.39 -46.24
N VAL A 651 11.13 27.58 -47.17
CA VAL A 651 9.74 27.92 -46.85
C VAL A 651 9.05 26.85 -46.01
N ILE A 652 9.33 25.55 -46.26
CA ILE A 652 8.83 24.46 -45.40
C ILE A 652 9.48 24.54 -44.01
N LEU A 653 10.79 24.78 -43.93
CA LEU A 653 11.52 24.91 -42.66
C LEU A 653 11.01 26.10 -41.81
N ASP A 654 10.72 27.23 -42.46
CA ASP A 654 10.22 28.46 -41.83
C ASP A 654 8.76 28.33 -41.36
N LYS A 655 8.03 27.32 -41.88
CA LYS A 655 6.65 26.99 -41.47
C LYS A 655 6.58 26.08 -40.24
N LEU A 656 7.68 25.46 -39.83
CA LEU A 656 7.70 24.59 -38.65
C LEU A 656 7.71 25.43 -37.34
N PRO A 657 7.16 24.90 -36.23
CA PRO A 657 7.33 25.49 -34.90
C PRO A 657 8.80 25.63 -34.51
N THR A 658 9.13 26.69 -33.78
CA THR A 658 10.49 26.86 -33.22
C THR A 658 10.68 25.98 -31.98
N ILE A 659 11.94 25.68 -31.63
CA ILE A 659 12.29 24.92 -30.42
C ILE A 659 11.80 25.67 -29.17
N GLU A 660 11.92 26.99 -29.16
CA GLU A 660 11.42 27.83 -28.07
C GLU A 660 9.91 27.71 -27.90
N GLU A 661 9.14 27.61 -28.99
CA GLU A 661 7.69 27.41 -28.93
C GLU A 661 7.29 26.01 -28.46
N LEU A 662 8.05 24.98 -28.84
CA LEU A 662 7.83 23.61 -28.37
C LEU A 662 8.20 23.48 -26.88
N ASN A 663 9.29 24.10 -26.43
CA ASN A 663 9.67 24.16 -25.02
C ASN A 663 8.65 24.95 -24.19
N ASN A 664 8.13 26.06 -24.69
CA ASN A 664 7.05 26.79 -24.00
C ASN A 664 5.76 25.96 -23.87
N LEU A 665 5.44 25.12 -24.88
CA LEU A 665 4.33 24.17 -24.78
C LEU A 665 4.62 23.09 -23.74
N LYS A 666 5.85 22.55 -23.72
CA LYS A 666 6.32 21.59 -22.72
C LYS A 666 6.23 22.18 -21.31
N ASP A 667 6.81 23.34 -21.07
CA ASP A 667 6.80 24.02 -19.76
C ASP A 667 5.35 24.28 -19.30
N GLY A 668 4.44 24.60 -20.22
CA GLY A 668 3.02 24.72 -19.92
C GLY A 668 2.38 23.39 -19.50
N VAL A 669 2.71 22.29 -20.15
CA VAL A 669 2.23 20.94 -19.79
C VAL A 669 2.86 20.45 -18.48
N ASP A 670 4.15 20.67 -18.27
CA ASP A 670 4.86 20.28 -17.06
C ASP A 670 4.37 21.08 -15.85
N ALA A 671 4.12 22.39 -16.00
CA ALA A 671 3.51 23.21 -14.95
C ALA A 671 2.09 22.74 -14.60
N CYS A 672 1.29 22.35 -15.60
CA CYS A 672 -0.03 21.77 -15.41
C CYS A 672 0.02 20.45 -14.64
N ILE A 673 1.00 19.59 -14.97
CA ILE A 673 1.17 18.33 -14.27
C ILE A 673 1.63 18.59 -12.85
N SER A 674 2.64 19.43 -12.63
CA SER A 674 3.14 19.81 -11.30
C SER A 674 2.05 20.41 -10.42
N GLU A 675 1.20 21.31 -10.94
CA GLU A 675 0.08 21.87 -10.18
C GLU A 675 -0.91 20.79 -9.72
N LEU A 676 -1.18 19.80 -10.58
CA LEU A 676 -2.06 18.68 -10.28
C LEU A 676 -1.40 17.66 -9.34
N THR A 677 -0.10 17.40 -9.51
CA THR A 677 0.63 16.36 -8.78
C THR A 677 1.10 16.80 -7.40
N ASP A 678 1.44 18.08 -7.24
CA ASP A 678 1.93 18.66 -5.98
C ASP A 678 0.79 19.25 -5.16
N GLY A 679 -0.28 19.70 -5.83
CA GLY A 679 -1.44 20.32 -5.19
C GLY A 679 -2.49 19.34 -4.68
N LEU A 680 -2.56 18.12 -5.22
CA LEU A 680 -3.58 17.14 -4.85
C LEU A 680 -3.25 16.52 -3.48
N GLN A 681 -4.01 16.92 -2.46
CA GLN A 681 -3.76 16.54 -1.08
C GLN A 681 -4.68 15.43 -0.59
N ALA A 682 -5.95 15.48 -0.96
CA ALA A 682 -6.95 14.54 -0.51
C ALA A 682 -8.15 14.54 -1.45
N SER A 683 -8.99 13.52 -1.30
CA SER A 683 -10.23 13.34 -2.04
C SER A 683 -11.30 12.81 -1.08
N GLY A 684 -12.58 13.01 -1.36
CA GLY A 684 -13.59 12.64 -0.38
C GLY A 684 -15.02 12.90 -0.81
N PHE A 685 -15.92 12.70 0.14
CA PHE A 685 -17.31 13.07 0.00
C PHE A 685 -17.91 13.47 1.34
N THR A 686 -18.94 14.30 1.26
CA THR A 686 -19.85 14.57 2.35
C THR A 686 -21.20 13.92 2.03
N TYR A 687 -21.69 13.04 2.89
CA TYR A 687 -23.02 12.48 2.82
C TYR A 687 -23.93 13.23 3.80
N ASN A 688 -24.97 13.87 3.26
CA ASN A 688 -25.94 14.59 4.09
C ASN A 688 -26.96 13.61 4.66
N ASN A 689 -27.02 13.53 5.98
CA ASN A 689 -27.84 12.54 6.67
C ASN A 689 -29.35 12.81 6.53
N ASN A 690 -29.73 14.08 6.27
CA ASN A 690 -31.12 14.51 6.11
C ASN A 690 -31.61 14.29 4.66
N THR A 691 -30.85 14.73 3.67
CA THR A 691 -31.24 14.63 2.24
C THR A 691 -30.87 13.29 1.62
N LYS A 692 -30.00 12.50 2.26
CA LYS A 692 -29.45 11.23 1.75
C LYS A 692 -28.64 11.40 0.48
N GLU A 693 -28.07 12.58 0.26
CA GLU A 693 -27.29 12.92 -0.93
C GLU A 693 -25.78 12.91 -0.64
N PHE A 694 -25.02 12.41 -1.60
CA PHE A 694 -23.56 12.48 -1.59
C PHE A 694 -23.08 13.73 -2.35
N SER A 695 -22.14 14.46 -1.73
CA SER A 695 -21.44 15.61 -2.29
C SER A 695 -19.94 15.30 -2.37
N PRO A 696 -19.44 14.76 -3.51
CA PRO A 696 -18.04 14.45 -3.71
C PRO A 696 -17.19 15.72 -3.84
N PHE A 697 -15.94 15.66 -3.36
CA PHE A 697 -14.99 16.76 -3.43
C PHE A 697 -13.54 16.26 -3.59
N ILE A 698 -12.69 17.15 -4.09
CA ILE A 698 -11.23 16.99 -4.12
C ILE A 698 -10.58 18.18 -3.43
N VAL A 699 -9.46 17.97 -2.73
CA VAL A 699 -8.67 19.03 -2.11
C VAL A 699 -7.43 19.28 -2.96
N ILE A 700 -7.37 20.43 -3.60
CA ILE A 700 -6.24 20.88 -4.41
C ILE A 700 -5.71 22.18 -3.79
N ASN A 701 -4.42 22.22 -3.46
CA ASN A 701 -3.76 23.39 -2.87
C ASN A 701 -4.45 23.90 -1.59
N GLY A 702 -5.00 23.00 -0.78
CA GLY A 702 -5.75 23.33 0.44
C GLY A 702 -7.18 23.81 0.22
N GLU A 703 -7.66 23.89 -1.03
CA GLU A 703 -9.03 24.30 -1.37
C GLU A 703 -9.89 23.08 -1.74
N GLU A 704 -11.06 22.95 -1.09
CA GLU A 704 -12.04 21.92 -1.38
C GLU A 704 -12.89 22.31 -2.61
N LYS A 705 -12.83 21.48 -3.67
CA LYS A 705 -13.57 21.70 -4.91
C LYS A 705 -14.54 20.56 -5.14
N SER A 706 -15.83 20.89 -5.30
CA SER A 706 -16.87 19.90 -5.61
C SER A 706 -16.66 19.30 -7.00
N VAL A 707 -16.90 17.99 -7.12
CA VAL A 707 -16.77 17.23 -8.37
C VAL A 707 -17.96 16.28 -8.56
N LYS A 708 -18.09 15.76 -9.78
CA LYS A 708 -19.04 14.66 -10.06
C LYS A 708 -18.59 13.39 -9.35
N ALA A 709 -19.55 12.53 -9.01
CA ALA A 709 -19.32 11.22 -8.39
C ALA A 709 -18.22 10.41 -9.09
N TYR A 710 -17.39 9.77 -8.28
CA TYR A 710 -16.22 8.98 -8.65
C TYR A 710 -15.81 8.11 -7.47
N ASN A 711 -14.98 7.11 -7.70
CA ASN A 711 -14.40 6.32 -6.63
C ASN A 711 -13.23 7.08 -5.99
N ILE A 712 -13.38 7.47 -4.72
CA ILE A 712 -12.40 8.29 -3.99
C ILE A 712 -11.05 7.59 -3.74
N PHE A 713 -10.98 6.27 -3.96
CA PHE A 713 -9.76 5.45 -3.89
C PHE A 713 -9.22 5.04 -5.27
N SER A 714 -9.81 5.55 -6.36
CA SER A 714 -9.36 5.29 -7.73
C SER A 714 -8.43 6.40 -8.21
N GLY A 715 -7.20 6.03 -8.52
CA GLY A 715 -6.20 6.98 -8.98
C GLY A 715 -6.55 7.65 -10.30
N ASP A 716 -6.94 6.85 -11.28
CA ASP A 716 -7.27 7.32 -12.62
C ASP A 716 -8.48 8.28 -12.61
N GLU A 717 -9.53 7.93 -11.86
CA GLU A 717 -10.71 8.79 -11.73
C GLU A 717 -10.39 10.07 -10.97
N LEU A 718 -9.56 10.01 -9.93
CA LEU A 718 -9.14 11.19 -9.18
C LEU A 718 -8.39 12.19 -10.07
N VAL A 719 -7.45 11.70 -10.89
CA VAL A 719 -6.71 12.52 -11.85
C VAL A 719 -7.66 13.11 -12.91
N GLU A 720 -8.61 12.33 -13.43
CA GLU A 720 -9.60 12.81 -14.39
C GLU A 720 -10.45 13.96 -13.80
N ARG A 721 -10.93 13.80 -12.56
CA ARG A 721 -11.75 14.82 -11.87
C ARG A 721 -10.95 16.06 -11.52
N ALA A 722 -9.70 15.91 -11.09
CA ALA A 722 -8.82 17.02 -10.76
C ALA A 722 -8.51 17.91 -11.97
N ARG A 723 -8.32 17.32 -13.16
CA ARG A 723 -8.03 18.07 -14.40
C ARG A 723 -9.10 19.11 -14.74
N VAL A 724 -10.38 18.79 -14.52
CA VAL A 724 -11.51 19.68 -14.87
C VAL A 724 -11.58 20.93 -13.99
N ASN A 725 -10.94 20.92 -12.81
CA ASN A 725 -11.09 21.94 -11.77
C ASN A 725 -9.84 22.84 -11.58
N THR A 726 -8.80 22.68 -12.39
CA THR A 726 -7.64 23.59 -12.41
C THR A 726 -7.88 24.71 -13.43
N THR A 727 -8.07 25.94 -12.93
CA THR A 727 -8.44 27.12 -13.74
C THR A 727 -7.24 27.85 -14.37
N SER A 728 -6.03 27.58 -13.89
CA SER A 728 -4.76 28.18 -14.30
C SER A 728 -4.10 27.48 -15.51
N CYS A 729 -4.44 26.21 -15.74
CA CYS A 729 -3.81 25.34 -16.72
C CYS A 729 -4.61 25.31 -18.03
N ASN A 730 -4.07 25.83 -19.14
CA ASN A 730 -4.71 25.82 -20.46
C ASN A 730 -3.80 25.29 -21.59
N PRO A 731 -3.42 24.00 -21.55
CA PRO A 731 -2.55 23.38 -22.55
C PRO A 731 -3.22 23.36 -23.93
N GLU A 732 -4.55 23.29 -23.97
CA GLU A 732 -5.32 23.35 -25.22
C GLU A 732 -5.27 24.75 -25.85
N GLY A 733 -5.30 25.81 -25.05
CA GLY A 733 -5.05 27.18 -25.50
C GLY A 733 -3.61 27.41 -25.98
N ALA A 734 -2.62 26.81 -25.31
CA ALA A 734 -1.23 26.85 -25.74
C ALA A 734 -1.03 26.12 -27.08
N LEU A 735 -1.62 24.93 -27.22
CA LEU A 735 -1.65 24.17 -28.48
C LEU A 735 -2.39 24.94 -29.58
N GLN A 736 -3.54 25.54 -29.28
CA GLN A 736 -4.31 26.32 -30.24
C GLN A 736 -3.55 27.57 -30.69
N LYS A 737 -2.80 28.21 -29.79
CA LYS A 737 -1.91 29.31 -30.11
C LYS A 737 -0.78 28.85 -31.04
N LEU A 738 -0.14 27.72 -30.74
CA LEU A 738 0.90 27.11 -31.58
C LEU A 738 0.35 26.82 -33.00
N ILE A 739 -0.83 26.20 -33.09
CA ILE A 739 -1.51 25.91 -34.36
C ILE A 739 -1.84 27.21 -35.11
N ASN A 740 -2.31 28.24 -34.42
CA ASN A 740 -2.64 29.52 -35.04
C ASN A 740 -1.41 30.29 -35.51
N ASP A 741 -0.31 30.24 -34.76
CA ASP A 741 0.93 30.90 -35.15
C ASP A 741 1.63 30.14 -36.29
N ALA A 742 1.52 28.81 -36.33
CA ALA A 742 1.88 28.01 -37.50
C ALA A 742 1.02 28.36 -38.72
N LYS A 743 -0.31 28.49 -38.56
CA LYS A 743 -1.22 28.92 -39.63
C LYS A 743 -0.96 30.32 -40.16
N LYS A 744 -0.43 31.24 -39.35
CA LYS A 744 -0.01 32.59 -39.81
C LYS A 744 1.29 32.58 -40.61
N ARG A 745 2.10 31.52 -40.50
CA ARG A 745 3.32 31.30 -41.30
C ARG A 745 3.03 30.65 -42.66
N HIS A 746 1.82 30.10 -42.81
CA HIS A 746 1.24 29.68 -44.08
C HIS A 746 0.58 30.86 -44.78
#